data_AF-A0A818UJB4-F1
#
_entry.id   AF-A0A818UJB4-F1
#
_cell.length_a   1.000
_cell.length_b   1.000
_cell.length_c   1.000
_cell.angle_alpha   90.00
_cell.angle_beta   90.00
_cell.angle_gamma   90.00
#
_symmetry.space_group_name_H-M   'P 1'
#
loop_
_entity.id
_entity.type
_entity.pdbx_description
1 polymer ?
#
loop_
_entity_poly.entity_id
_entity_poly.type
_entity_poly.pdbx_seq_one_letter_code
_entity_poly.pdbx_strand_id
1 'polypeptide(L)'
;MLLLVNTSEQQQLINSTTTATCNFTACNSQGISCSSNLDCDCFSLTSNSNTGICASTFFSCASVVRCNMDNVTCSIGGTICVNSIRCGQPICYPLPMANKQICPPKTISTTTLHTTAPVTTTSTTKSTTKITTTTQKTTTTTKKLTTTTTQKPITTTKIPTTASTSTGWFSTANMSDPRYAHTASVLLNGKVLVTGGDSNSGSGMLNSAELYDPSKGTWTTTGDMINGRYYHTASVLSSGKVLVNGGYGNTGTLNSAELYDPSIGTWTTTGSMINTRDSYTTSVLSNGKVLVTGGEGNGITFSSAELYDPSTGIWTTTGNMNNARYAHTASVLSSGKVLVTGGRSDSGFLNSTELYDPSTGIWTRTGDMNNGRYQHIASVLLNGKVLVTGGVGNSFLYTAELYDPSTGTWTITGSTPDSRYYPTASVLLNGKVLIAGGQAAGYVTSTELYDPSTGIWTTSSNMINGRDLHTASVLPNGKVLVTGGYGDTAVSFLIGWITFKWFLSRLYASSSPSNINLKLFQDFNQLFLLKDDEVNHNISLHHLPAVLVDLNAFDKNISFLRNQMSVHSQTTIRIASKSIRVPFLLQRILSTGHPYKGLMCYAVEEAEFLSSLGFDDFLIAYPTQQILDYEILRNLHDKQKRKVSIVVDHIQFIGELNEFMTGIDRPFPIILEFDGSYRMLGGYIHIGARRSPVRTISHLIDIIEMIKKLKFVQLEGLMLYESHIAGVGDINPNNFWLNPFIYCMKHFSILKIQQLRKALSHICLKYDLKIFNGGGTGSFMSTLSESSVLTEITIGSGFFQPHLFDYYQQNQLMIREFGSTFVPSCYFALPVVRISDDNKWITCSGGGYIASGRSGWDKLPIPVYPLGLTLSVSEGAGEVQTLLKIHSSRKDESMKILKQNKIVYFRHAKGGELAERFNSFLIVNNGRVIEIAKTYRGYGKCFF
;
A
#
# COMPACT_ATOMS: atom_id res chain seq x y z
N MET A 1 52.72 -5.61 47.54
CA MET A 1 53.53 -5.57 46.31
C MET A 1 52.74 -4.73 45.32
N LEU A 2 53.09 -3.45 45.12
CA LEU A 2 54.15 -2.94 44.23
C LEU A 2 53.83 -3.26 42.76
N LEU A 3 53.74 -2.32 41.81
CA LEU A 3 53.75 -0.83 41.79
C LEU A 3 53.11 -0.35 40.47
N LEU A 4 52.49 0.85 40.46
CA LEU A 4 52.55 1.92 39.45
C LEU A 4 52.32 1.65 37.93
N VAL A 5 52.06 2.65 37.05
CA VAL A 5 51.22 3.87 37.05
C VAL A 5 51.36 4.54 35.66
N ASN A 6 50.31 5.20 35.13
CA ASN A 6 50.36 6.25 34.08
C ASN A 6 50.97 5.90 32.68
N THR A 7 50.97 6.73 31.61
CA THR A 7 50.10 7.81 31.02
C THR A 7 50.62 8.02 29.58
N SER A 8 49.78 8.05 28.53
CA SER A 8 49.31 9.21 27.72
C SER A 8 50.34 10.02 26.89
N GLU A 9 49.87 10.55 25.74
CA GLU A 9 50.47 11.64 24.91
C GLU A 9 51.73 11.30 24.08
N GLN A 10 52.07 11.93 22.93
CA GLN A 10 51.45 12.96 22.03
C GLN A 10 52.05 12.76 20.59
N GLN A 11 51.40 13.11 19.46
CA GLN A 11 51.62 14.31 18.58
C GLN A 11 53.10 14.62 18.17
N GLN A 12 53.49 15.15 16.99
CA GLN A 12 52.81 15.74 15.80
C GLN A 12 53.84 16.06 14.65
N LEU A 13 53.37 16.24 13.39
CA LEU A 13 53.88 17.19 12.33
C LEU A 13 55.36 17.00 11.78
N ILE A 14 55.87 17.57 10.66
CA ILE A 14 55.44 18.63 9.70
C ILE A 14 56.20 18.51 8.31
N ASN A 15 55.59 18.95 7.19
CA ASN A 15 56.11 19.57 5.91
C ASN A 15 57.44 19.13 5.19
N SER A 16 57.73 19.36 3.89
CA SER A 16 56.96 19.78 2.67
C SER A 16 57.81 19.72 1.36
N THR A 17 57.15 19.91 0.19
CA THR A 17 57.59 20.62 -1.05
C THR A 17 58.68 20.09 -2.02
N THR A 18 58.21 19.61 -3.20
CA THR A 18 58.53 20.01 -4.61
C THR A 18 59.97 20.01 -5.20
N THR A 19 60.19 19.30 -6.32
CA THR A 19 60.48 19.80 -7.71
C THR A 19 60.72 18.60 -8.68
N ALA A 20 60.06 18.52 -9.86
CA ALA A 20 60.53 18.88 -11.22
C ALA A 20 61.69 18.01 -11.79
N THR A 21 61.76 17.47 -13.03
CA THR A 21 60.94 17.24 -14.25
C THR A 21 61.90 16.63 -15.33
N CYS A 22 61.39 16.12 -16.46
CA CYS A 22 62.12 15.80 -17.73
C CYS A 22 63.03 14.54 -17.75
N ASN A 23 63.23 13.80 -18.86
CA ASN A 23 62.50 13.72 -20.15
C ASN A 23 62.79 12.39 -20.89
N PHE A 24 62.06 12.16 -22.01
CA PHE A 24 62.19 11.16 -23.10
C PHE A 24 63.61 10.60 -23.39
N THR A 25 63.78 9.38 -23.94
CA THR A 25 63.67 9.07 -25.40
C THR A 25 63.53 7.55 -25.68
N ALA A 26 63.06 7.17 -26.88
CA ALA A 26 62.70 5.80 -27.31
C ALA A 26 63.81 5.06 -28.09
N CYS A 27 63.66 3.72 -28.27
CA CYS A 27 63.69 2.98 -29.56
C CYS A 27 64.08 1.48 -29.49
N ASN A 28 63.24 0.65 -30.13
CA ASN A 28 63.56 -0.46 -31.06
C ASN A 28 64.26 -1.79 -30.65
N SER A 29 63.42 -2.83 -30.62
CA SER A 29 63.35 -3.92 -31.63
C SER A 29 64.25 -5.17 -31.54
N GLN A 30 63.65 -6.29 -32.01
CA GLN A 30 64.19 -7.66 -32.23
C GLN A 30 64.54 -8.45 -30.94
N GLY A 31 64.19 -9.73 -30.77
CA GLY A 31 63.45 -10.67 -31.61
C GLY A 31 64.20 -11.99 -31.75
N ILE A 32 63.61 -13.13 -31.35
CA ILE A 32 63.96 -14.50 -31.76
C ILE A 32 62.86 -15.49 -31.30
N SER A 33 62.63 -16.51 -32.13
CA SER A 33 61.65 -17.60 -32.04
C SER A 33 62.31 -18.89 -31.44
N CYS A 34 61.74 -20.09 -31.31
CA CYS A 34 60.44 -20.70 -31.65
C CYS A 34 60.30 -22.06 -30.91
N SER A 35 59.31 -22.88 -31.34
CA SER A 35 59.09 -24.33 -31.10
C SER A 35 58.23 -24.72 -29.88
N SER A 36 57.35 -25.73 -29.93
CA SER A 36 56.73 -26.58 -31.00
C SER A 36 55.68 -27.48 -30.28
N ASN A 37 54.63 -28.10 -30.83
CA ASN A 37 54.19 -28.60 -32.15
C ASN A 37 52.63 -28.57 -32.18
N LEU A 38 51.97 -28.21 -33.29
CA LEU A 38 51.49 -29.06 -34.41
C LEU A 38 50.42 -30.14 -34.03
N ASP A 39 49.33 -30.36 -34.79
CA ASP A 39 48.70 -29.56 -35.87
C ASP A 39 47.35 -30.15 -36.38
N CYS A 40 46.73 -29.47 -37.35
CA CYS A 40 45.91 -30.02 -38.48
C CYS A 40 44.49 -30.62 -38.22
N ASP A 41 43.47 -30.44 -39.10
CA ASP A 41 43.30 -29.46 -40.20
C ASP A 41 41.88 -29.41 -40.85
N CYS A 42 41.69 -28.42 -41.74
CA CYS A 42 41.00 -28.44 -43.05
C CYS A 42 39.53 -27.95 -43.31
N PHE A 43 39.46 -26.81 -44.06
CA PHE A 43 38.55 -26.43 -45.18
C PHE A 43 37.04 -26.13 -44.93
N SER A 44 36.36 -25.15 -45.58
CA SER A 44 36.78 -24.09 -46.54
C SER A 44 35.72 -22.96 -46.75
N LEU A 45 36.19 -21.74 -47.16
CA LEU A 45 35.64 -20.75 -48.14
C LEU A 45 34.11 -20.40 -48.14
N THR A 46 33.58 -19.17 -48.32
CA THR A 46 33.97 -17.82 -48.84
C THR A 46 32.93 -16.76 -48.31
N SER A 47 32.97 -15.43 -48.50
CA SER A 47 33.97 -14.37 -48.79
C SER A 47 33.29 -12.96 -48.79
N ASN A 48 34.05 -11.87 -48.54
CA ASN A 48 33.77 -10.45 -48.89
C ASN A 48 32.62 -9.69 -48.16
N SER A 49 32.72 -8.40 -47.82
CA SER A 49 33.83 -7.42 -47.91
C SER A 49 33.56 -6.11 -47.13
N ASN A 50 34.62 -5.45 -46.62
CA ASN A 50 34.78 -3.99 -46.36
C ASN A 50 33.92 -3.31 -45.25
N THR A 51 34.39 -2.35 -44.44
CA THR A 51 35.73 -1.72 -44.19
C THR A 51 35.70 -0.86 -42.91
N GLY A 52 36.83 -0.73 -42.18
CA GLY A 52 37.16 0.41 -41.29
C GLY A 52 36.44 0.47 -39.91
N ILE A 53 37.01 0.22 -38.73
CA ILE A 53 38.31 0.50 -38.05
C ILE A 53 38.33 1.77 -37.17
N CYS A 54 38.78 1.56 -35.92
CA CYS A 54 39.27 2.48 -34.89
C CYS A 54 38.32 3.47 -34.19
N ALA A 55 38.05 3.14 -32.91
CA ALA A 55 37.93 4.14 -31.86
C ALA A 55 39.30 4.77 -31.56
N SER A 56 39.31 6.06 -31.20
CA SER A 56 40.42 6.74 -30.53
C SER A 56 39.86 7.75 -29.51
N THR A 57 40.71 8.20 -28.58
CA THR A 57 40.28 8.77 -27.29
C THR A 57 40.86 10.17 -27.01
N PHE A 58 40.24 10.85 -26.05
CA PHE A 58 40.69 12.03 -25.28
C PHE A 58 40.60 13.45 -25.87
N PHE A 59 39.73 14.25 -25.22
CA PHE A 59 39.96 15.58 -24.62
C PHE A 59 40.85 16.62 -25.33
N SER A 60 40.29 17.83 -25.49
CA SER A 60 40.95 19.07 -25.01
C SER A 60 39.96 20.22 -24.74
N CYS A 61 40.37 21.16 -23.89
CA CYS A 61 39.65 22.40 -23.61
C CYS A 61 39.97 23.48 -24.67
N ALA A 62 39.07 24.46 -24.86
CA ALA A 62 39.31 25.89 -24.55
C ALA A 62 38.29 26.83 -25.22
N SER A 63 37.94 27.90 -24.51
CA SER A 63 37.24 29.07 -25.03
C SER A 63 38.09 29.85 -26.04
N VAL A 64 37.49 30.60 -26.99
CA VAL A 64 37.84 32.00 -27.37
C VAL A 64 37.08 32.50 -28.63
N VAL A 65 36.32 33.59 -28.43
CA VAL A 65 36.09 34.76 -29.33
C VAL A 65 35.45 34.62 -30.74
N ARG A 66 34.27 35.25 -30.84
CA ARG A 66 33.68 36.09 -31.94
C ARG A 66 34.01 35.80 -33.41
N CYS A 67 32.97 35.83 -34.25
CA CYS A 67 32.79 36.97 -35.15
C CYS A 67 31.32 37.22 -35.55
N ASN A 68 31.03 38.49 -35.88
CA ASN A 68 29.72 39.03 -36.25
C ASN A 68 29.54 39.00 -37.78
N MET A 69 28.33 38.88 -38.31
CA MET A 69 27.96 39.47 -39.61
C MET A 69 26.44 39.66 -39.75
N ASP A 70 26.06 40.85 -40.21
CA ASP A 70 24.69 41.33 -40.33
C ASP A 70 24.05 41.07 -41.71
N ASN A 71 22.71 41.12 -41.75
CA ASN A 71 21.83 41.60 -42.84
C ASN A 71 22.14 41.30 -44.33
N VAL A 72 21.22 40.59 -45.01
CA VAL A 72 20.67 41.01 -46.32
C VAL A 72 19.18 40.61 -46.41
N THR A 73 18.33 41.50 -46.92
CA THR A 73 16.91 41.29 -47.28
C THR A 73 16.71 41.14 -48.80
N CYS A 74 15.62 40.47 -49.21
CA CYS A 74 14.87 40.48 -50.50
C CYS A 74 14.57 39.07 -51.05
N SER A 75 13.58 38.82 -51.94
CA SER A 75 12.25 39.43 -52.18
C SER A 75 11.54 38.70 -53.34
N ILE A 76 10.19 38.64 -53.32
CA ILE A 76 9.28 38.56 -54.49
C ILE A 76 9.16 37.25 -55.31
N GLY A 77 7.90 36.91 -55.64
CA GLY A 77 7.47 36.05 -56.76
C GLY A 77 6.93 34.67 -56.35
N GLY A 78 5.68 34.29 -56.57
CA GLY A 78 4.60 34.89 -57.35
C GLY A 78 3.51 33.84 -57.67
N THR A 79 2.48 33.80 -56.82
CA THR A 79 1.04 33.73 -57.11
C THR A 79 0.48 32.95 -58.33
N ILE A 80 -0.45 32.01 -58.06
CA ILE A 80 -1.78 31.78 -58.70
C ILE A 80 -2.55 30.78 -57.78
N CYS A 81 -3.78 30.97 -57.24
CA CYS A 81 -5.11 31.38 -57.78
C CYS A 81 -5.88 30.19 -58.44
N VAL A 82 -7.18 29.87 -58.24
CA VAL A 82 -8.30 30.33 -57.36
C VAL A 82 -9.36 29.20 -57.22
N ASN A 83 -10.37 29.40 -56.35
CA ASN A 83 -11.79 28.95 -56.38
C ASN A 83 -12.20 27.92 -55.30
N SER A 84 -13.33 28.07 -54.58
CA SER A 84 -14.54 28.91 -54.79
C SER A 84 -15.24 29.29 -53.44
N ILE A 85 -15.77 30.52 -53.23
CA ILE A 85 -17.22 30.93 -53.27
C ILE A 85 -18.06 30.40 -52.05
N ARG A 86 -18.84 31.17 -51.25
CA ARG A 86 -19.40 32.56 -51.30
C ARG A 86 -19.85 33.13 -49.91
N CYS A 87 -20.19 34.42 -49.91
CA CYS A 87 -20.94 35.31 -48.98
C CYS A 87 -21.90 34.74 -47.89
N GLY A 88 -22.26 35.47 -46.82
CA GLY A 88 -21.81 36.79 -46.32
C GLY A 88 -22.77 37.52 -45.33
N GLN A 89 -22.23 38.43 -44.50
CA GLN A 89 -22.70 39.82 -44.15
C GLN A 89 -24.16 40.10 -43.63
N PRO A 90 -24.45 41.23 -42.93
CA PRO A 90 -23.92 41.76 -41.64
C PRO A 90 -25.02 42.40 -40.71
N ILE A 91 -24.64 43.20 -39.67
CA ILE A 91 -25.17 44.55 -39.27
C ILE A 91 -25.21 44.87 -37.73
N CYS A 92 -24.36 45.84 -37.35
CA CYS A 92 -24.46 46.98 -36.41
C CYS A 92 -24.83 46.96 -34.89
N TYR A 93 -23.99 47.74 -34.17
CA TYR A 93 -24.06 48.47 -32.87
C TYR A 93 -25.19 49.55 -32.80
N PRO A 94 -25.47 50.31 -31.68
CA PRO A 94 -24.54 50.79 -30.62
C PRO A 94 -25.02 51.08 -29.15
N LEU A 95 -24.03 51.57 -28.36
CA LEU A 95 -23.94 52.34 -27.08
C LEU A 95 -25.12 53.29 -26.66
N PRO A 96 -25.05 54.05 -25.52
CA PRO A 96 -24.75 53.72 -24.08
C PRO A 96 -25.70 54.48 -23.08
N MET A 97 -25.52 54.36 -21.74
CA MET A 97 -25.43 55.51 -20.77
C MET A 97 -25.41 55.11 -19.27
N ALA A 98 -24.95 56.05 -18.43
CA ALA A 98 -24.77 55.98 -16.95
C ALA A 98 -26.11 56.23 -16.16
N ASN A 99 -26.23 56.33 -14.82
CA ASN A 99 -25.28 56.81 -13.78
C ASN A 99 -25.80 56.59 -12.31
N LYS A 100 -24.93 56.86 -11.30
CA LYS A 100 -25.21 57.26 -9.88
C LYS A 100 -25.82 56.28 -8.84
N GLN A 101 -24.94 55.54 -8.16
CA GLN A 101 -24.51 55.74 -6.74
C GLN A 101 -25.41 56.47 -5.70
N ILE A 102 -25.65 55.85 -4.52
CA ILE A 102 -25.41 56.31 -3.11
C ILE A 102 -26.08 55.35 -2.08
N CYS A 103 -25.61 55.34 -0.81
CA CYS A 103 -25.68 54.21 0.14
C CYS A 103 -26.80 54.30 1.27
N PRO A 104 -26.70 53.69 2.48
CA PRO A 104 -27.73 52.81 3.09
C PRO A 104 -28.44 53.44 4.33
N PRO A 105 -29.27 52.73 5.15
CA PRO A 105 -28.73 52.08 6.39
C PRO A 105 -29.59 51.00 7.16
N LYS A 106 -28.94 50.34 8.15
CA LYS A 106 -29.37 49.99 9.54
C LYS A 106 -30.49 48.97 9.92
N THR A 107 -30.34 48.53 11.18
CA THR A 107 -31.01 47.51 12.02
C THR A 107 -32.34 47.95 12.69
N ILE A 108 -33.11 47.00 13.27
CA ILE A 108 -33.58 46.97 14.69
C ILE A 108 -34.44 45.70 15.02
N SER A 109 -34.50 45.34 16.29
CA SER A 109 -35.10 44.14 16.92
C SER A 109 -36.61 44.22 17.23
N THR A 110 -37.25 43.09 17.59
CA THR A 110 -38.53 43.02 18.36
C THR A 110 -38.64 41.70 19.18
N THR A 111 -39.68 41.53 20.00
CA THR A 111 -39.56 40.90 21.33
C THR A 111 -40.72 39.96 21.73
N THR A 112 -40.40 38.93 22.56
CA THR A 112 -41.19 38.33 23.68
C THR A 112 -42.44 37.39 23.53
N LEU A 113 -42.39 36.29 24.32
CA LEU A 113 -43.47 35.60 25.10
C LEU A 113 -44.50 34.70 24.35
N HIS A 114 -45.15 33.66 24.92
CA HIS A 114 -45.25 33.13 26.31
C HIS A 114 -45.74 31.63 26.34
N THR A 115 -45.64 30.95 27.52
CA THR A 115 -46.46 29.79 28.02
C THR A 115 -46.35 28.41 27.30
N THR A 116 -46.48 27.21 27.94
CA THR A 116 -46.84 26.78 29.32
C THR A 116 -46.27 25.38 29.67
N ALA A 117 -46.11 25.06 30.97
CA ALA A 117 -45.84 23.71 31.53
C ALA A 117 -47.18 23.00 31.93
N PRO A 118 -47.32 21.92 32.76
CA PRO A 118 -46.41 21.16 33.67
C PRO A 118 -46.40 19.62 33.37
N VAL A 119 -45.91 18.62 34.16
CA VAL A 119 -45.96 18.25 35.61
C VAL A 119 -44.78 17.27 35.90
N THR A 120 -43.85 17.53 36.84
CA THR A 120 -43.72 16.99 38.24
C THR A 120 -43.75 15.45 38.35
N THR A 121 -42.83 14.73 39.01
CA THR A 121 -42.40 14.74 40.45
C THR A 121 -40.94 14.27 40.63
N THR A 122 -40.04 14.96 41.36
CA THR A 122 -39.66 14.78 42.80
C THR A 122 -39.40 13.32 43.25
N SER A 123 -38.38 12.97 44.05
CA SER A 123 -37.71 13.76 45.11
C SER A 123 -36.23 13.40 45.42
N THR A 124 -35.57 14.42 45.97
CA THR A 124 -34.31 14.52 46.73
C THR A 124 -33.85 13.36 47.64
N THR A 125 -32.53 13.23 47.84
CA THR A 125 -31.86 13.62 49.12
C THR A 125 -30.32 13.73 49.01
N LYS A 126 -29.72 14.58 49.85
CA LYS A 126 -28.27 14.71 50.05
C LYS A 126 -27.81 13.82 51.21
N SER A 127 -26.55 13.36 51.19
CA SER A 127 -25.79 13.19 52.44
C SER A 127 -24.30 13.44 52.21
N THR A 128 -23.69 14.16 53.14
CA THR A 128 -22.25 14.44 53.22
C THR A 128 -21.64 13.65 54.37
N THR A 129 -20.52 12.97 54.14
CA THR A 129 -19.64 12.48 55.22
C THR A 129 -18.18 12.75 54.87
N LYS A 130 -17.34 12.91 55.91
CA LYS A 130 -15.99 13.51 55.86
C LYS A 130 -15.04 12.61 56.68
N ILE A 131 -13.74 12.61 56.35
CA ILE A 131 -12.64 11.98 57.14
C ILE A 131 -12.71 10.41 57.01
N THR A 132 -11.63 9.66 56.76
CA THR A 132 -10.35 9.62 57.50
C THR A 132 -9.14 9.22 56.65
N THR A 133 -8.01 9.87 56.89
CA THR A 133 -6.66 9.51 56.41
C THR A 133 -6.08 8.34 57.19
N THR A 134 -5.52 7.34 56.52
CA THR A 134 -4.58 6.39 57.16
C THR A 134 -3.34 6.22 56.31
N THR A 135 -2.25 6.85 56.74
CA THR A 135 -0.91 6.64 56.21
C THR A 135 -0.36 5.32 56.75
N GLN A 136 0.08 4.42 55.87
CA GLN A 136 1.13 3.47 56.23
C GLN A 136 2.31 3.59 55.28
N LYS A 137 3.50 3.61 55.89
CA LYS A 137 4.82 3.83 55.32
C LYS A 137 5.63 2.58 55.61
N THR A 138 6.76 2.40 54.91
CA THR A 138 7.76 1.34 55.14
C THR A 138 7.26 -0.08 54.76
N THR A 139 8.09 -0.99 54.23
CA THR A 139 9.56 -1.03 54.27
C THR A 139 10.19 -1.54 52.96
N THR A 140 11.26 -0.88 52.54
CA THR A 140 12.17 -1.34 51.48
C THR A 140 12.95 -2.57 51.94
N THR A 141 13.07 -3.61 51.12
CA THR A 141 14.08 -4.66 51.33
C THR A 141 14.89 -4.88 50.06
N THR A 142 15.96 -4.12 49.92
CA THR A 142 16.97 -4.28 48.87
C THR A 142 17.75 -5.57 49.12
N LYS A 143 17.67 -6.56 48.21
CA LYS A 143 18.64 -7.67 48.18
C LYS A 143 19.36 -7.72 46.84
N LYS A 144 20.49 -6.99 46.80
CA LYS A 144 21.52 -7.05 45.77
C LYS A 144 22.46 -8.20 46.12
N LEU A 145 22.52 -9.26 45.31
CA LEU A 145 23.68 -10.16 45.32
C LEU A 145 23.96 -10.77 43.94
N THR A 146 24.87 -10.08 43.25
CA THR A 146 26.03 -10.62 42.53
C THR A 146 26.02 -12.10 42.14
N THR A 147 25.95 -12.31 40.82
CA THR A 147 26.53 -13.39 40.02
C THR A 147 27.62 -14.27 40.65
N THR A 148 27.53 -15.59 40.41
CA THR A 148 28.70 -16.48 40.33
C THR A 148 28.67 -17.20 38.99
N THR A 149 29.77 -17.08 38.23
CA THR A 149 29.90 -17.60 36.87
C THR A 149 30.68 -18.91 36.87
N THR A 150 30.16 -19.95 36.22
CA THR A 150 30.93 -21.17 35.89
C THR A 150 30.87 -21.44 34.39
N GLN A 151 31.96 -21.12 33.68
CA GLN A 151 32.15 -21.50 32.29
C GLN A 151 32.59 -22.97 32.16
N LYS A 152 32.15 -23.65 31.10
CA LYS A 152 32.71 -24.91 30.60
C LYS A 152 32.92 -24.77 29.08
N PRO A 153 33.98 -25.33 28.47
CA PRO A 153 34.59 -24.70 27.29
C PRO A 153 33.93 -24.99 25.94
N ILE A 154 34.40 -24.21 24.97
CA ILE A 154 33.94 -23.99 23.60
C ILE A 154 33.96 -25.27 22.75
N THR A 155 32.95 -25.42 21.89
CA THR A 155 33.03 -26.24 20.67
C THR A 155 32.69 -25.34 19.48
N THR A 156 33.57 -25.28 18.49
CA THR A 156 33.46 -24.37 17.34
C THR A 156 32.69 -25.02 16.18
N THR A 157 31.51 -24.47 15.86
CA THR A 157 30.78 -24.80 14.62
C THR A 157 30.33 -23.52 13.91
N LYS A 158 30.55 -23.48 12.59
CA LYS A 158 30.39 -22.28 11.76
C LYS A 158 28.93 -21.80 11.71
N ILE A 159 28.76 -20.48 11.73
CA ILE A 159 27.50 -19.78 11.55
C ILE A 159 26.96 -19.99 10.13
N PRO A 160 25.74 -20.52 9.94
CA PRO A 160 24.98 -20.36 8.70
C PRO A 160 24.34 -18.96 8.70
N THR A 161 24.62 -18.16 7.68
CA THR A 161 24.09 -16.81 7.51
C THR A 161 22.59 -16.81 7.23
N THR A 162 21.84 -15.97 7.95
CA THR A 162 20.39 -15.80 7.77
C THR A 162 20.06 -15.13 6.43
N ALA A 163 19.13 -15.73 5.67
CA ALA A 163 18.68 -15.20 4.39
C ALA A 163 17.78 -13.96 4.53
N SER A 164 17.95 -13.02 3.60
CA SER A 164 17.42 -11.65 3.65
C SER A 164 15.93 -11.53 3.30
N THR A 165 15.20 -10.67 4.02
CA THR A 165 13.91 -10.13 3.58
C THR A 165 14.14 -9.13 2.45
N SER A 166 13.39 -9.23 1.34
CA SER A 166 13.56 -8.30 0.21
C SER A 166 12.96 -6.92 0.50
N THR A 167 13.68 -6.12 1.29
CA THR A 167 13.56 -4.66 1.25
C THR A 167 13.95 -4.18 -0.15
N GLY A 168 13.19 -3.27 -0.77
CA GLY A 168 13.49 -2.91 -2.16
C GLY A 168 12.57 -1.87 -2.77
N TRP A 169 13.12 -1.18 -3.78
CA TRP A 169 12.36 -0.38 -4.72
C TRP A 169 11.80 -1.27 -5.83
N PHE A 170 10.60 -0.93 -6.33
CA PHE A 170 9.92 -1.66 -7.39
C PHE A 170 9.28 -0.65 -8.34
N SER A 171 9.28 -0.96 -9.64
CA SER A 171 8.60 -0.11 -10.64
C SER A 171 7.08 -0.18 -10.48
N THR A 172 6.41 0.92 -10.78
CA THR A 172 4.95 1.00 -10.95
C THR A 172 4.63 1.24 -12.43
N ALA A 173 3.37 1.51 -12.80
CA ALA A 173 3.04 1.90 -14.18
C ALA A 173 3.83 3.15 -14.61
N ASN A 174 4.12 3.24 -15.90
CA ASN A 174 4.77 4.41 -16.49
C ASN A 174 3.76 5.55 -16.70
N MET A 175 4.25 6.79 -16.60
CA MET A 175 3.59 7.97 -17.16
C MET A 175 3.53 7.84 -18.69
N SER A 176 2.58 8.56 -19.30
CA SER A 176 2.41 8.64 -20.75
C SER A 176 3.58 9.39 -21.37
N ASP A 177 3.96 10.52 -20.77
CA ASP A 177 5.15 11.28 -21.16
C ASP A 177 6.30 11.04 -20.16
N PRO A 178 7.52 10.67 -20.63
CA PRO A 178 8.71 10.75 -19.80
C PRO A 178 8.95 12.22 -19.45
N ARG A 179 9.37 12.49 -18.21
CA ARG A 179 9.56 13.86 -17.72
C ARG A 179 10.58 13.95 -16.59
N TYR A 180 11.36 15.02 -16.56
CA TYR A 180 12.24 15.41 -15.45
C TYR A 180 12.06 16.90 -15.12
N ALA A 181 12.50 17.32 -13.94
CA ALA A 181 12.29 18.69 -13.41
C ALA A 181 10.81 19.15 -13.40
N HIS A 182 9.89 18.17 -13.36
CA HIS A 182 8.47 18.33 -13.12
C HIS A 182 8.18 18.50 -11.63
N THR A 183 6.94 18.84 -11.30
CA THR A 183 6.45 18.84 -9.91
C THR A 183 5.49 17.68 -9.66
N ALA A 184 5.43 17.21 -8.41
CA ALA A 184 4.49 16.20 -7.96
C ALA A 184 3.81 16.64 -6.65
N SER A 185 2.49 16.73 -6.66
CA SER A 185 1.68 17.19 -5.53
C SER A 185 0.72 16.09 -5.07
N VAL A 186 0.82 15.67 -3.81
CA VAL A 186 -0.17 14.77 -3.20
C VAL A 186 -1.45 15.56 -2.94
N LEU A 187 -2.52 15.21 -3.64
CA LEU A 187 -3.82 15.86 -3.54
C LEU A 187 -4.58 15.41 -2.28
N LEU A 188 -5.57 16.21 -1.86
CA LEU A 188 -6.44 15.88 -0.71
C LEU A 188 -7.21 14.55 -0.86
N ASN A 189 -7.41 14.08 -2.09
CA ASN A 189 -8.03 12.79 -2.39
C ASN A 189 -7.03 11.60 -2.40
N GLY A 190 -5.76 11.85 -2.07
CA GLY A 190 -4.69 10.85 -1.98
C GLY A 190 -4.05 10.44 -3.31
N LYS A 191 -4.47 11.01 -4.45
CA LYS A 191 -3.75 10.88 -5.73
C LYS A 191 -2.51 11.77 -5.76
N VAL A 192 -1.57 11.48 -6.66
CA VAL A 192 -0.43 12.38 -6.93
C VAL A 192 -0.64 13.02 -8.29
N LEU A 193 -0.79 14.34 -8.34
CA LEU A 193 -0.77 15.12 -9.57
C LEU A 193 0.68 15.39 -9.95
N VAL A 194 1.06 15.02 -11.17
CA VAL A 194 2.32 15.40 -11.79
C VAL A 194 2.06 16.37 -12.92
N THR A 195 2.84 17.46 -13.00
CA THR A 195 2.63 18.55 -13.96
C THR A 195 3.95 18.98 -14.61
N GLY A 196 3.92 19.21 -15.92
CA GLY A 196 5.04 19.74 -16.70
C GLY A 196 6.30 18.88 -16.63
N GLY A 197 7.46 19.54 -16.63
CA GLY A 197 8.78 18.93 -16.83
C GLY A 197 9.22 18.98 -18.29
N ASP A 198 10.44 18.52 -18.56
CA ASP A 198 10.96 18.32 -19.93
C ASP A 198 11.07 16.82 -20.23
N SER A 199 10.81 16.44 -21.48
CA SER A 199 10.76 15.06 -21.96
C SER A 199 12.06 14.54 -22.58
N ASN A 200 12.99 15.43 -22.94
CA ASN A 200 14.23 15.16 -23.69
C ASN A 200 14.07 14.31 -24.97
N SER A 201 12.85 14.19 -25.51
CA SER A 201 12.48 13.28 -26.61
C SER A 201 12.07 14.01 -27.89
N GLY A 202 12.41 15.30 -28.00
CA GLY A 202 12.05 16.17 -29.12
C GLY A 202 10.69 16.86 -29.00
N SER A 203 9.87 16.50 -28.00
CA SER A 203 8.58 17.18 -27.72
C SER A 203 8.74 18.53 -26.98
N GLY A 204 9.92 18.81 -26.43
CA GLY A 204 10.19 20.02 -25.64
C GLY A 204 9.53 20.01 -24.24
N MET A 205 9.41 21.21 -23.66
CA MET A 205 8.82 21.43 -22.35
C MET A 205 7.33 21.03 -22.34
N LEU A 206 6.95 20.14 -21.43
CA LEU A 206 5.61 19.59 -21.34
C LEU A 206 4.65 20.57 -20.68
N ASN A 207 3.46 20.72 -21.26
CA ASN A 207 2.30 21.32 -20.61
C ASN A 207 1.35 20.25 -20.01
N SER A 208 1.59 18.97 -20.31
CA SER A 208 0.74 17.87 -19.90
C SER A 208 0.79 17.59 -18.40
N ALA A 209 -0.34 17.08 -17.88
CA ALA A 209 -0.47 16.68 -16.49
C ALA A 209 -1.09 15.27 -16.36
N GLU A 210 -0.62 14.52 -15.37
CA GLU A 210 -1.02 13.14 -15.13
C GLU A 210 -1.29 12.88 -13.64
N LEU A 211 -2.34 12.12 -13.35
CA LEU A 211 -2.73 11.70 -12.01
C LEU A 211 -2.32 10.25 -11.76
N TYR A 212 -1.40 10.04 -10.82
CA TYR A 212 -1.18 8.71 -10.25
C TYR A 212 -2.26 8.39 -9.21
N ASP A 213 -2.82 7.19 -9.29
CA ASP A 213 -3.74 6.64 -8.29
C ASP A 213 -3.02 5.55 -7.45
N PRO A 214 -2.54 5.86 -6.22
CA PRO A 214 -1.87 4.90 -5.35
C PRO A 214 -2.66 3.64 -5.01
N SER A 215 -3.98 3.64 -5.18
CA SER A 215 -4.83 2.47 -4.92
C SER A 215 -4.87 1.49 -6.10
N LYS A 216 -4.49 1.95 -7.31
CA LYS A 216 -4.48 1.18 -8.55
C LYS A 216 -3.07 0.94 -9.10
N GLY A 217 -2.12 1.80 -8.75
CA GLY A 217 -0.77 1.79 -9.34
C GLY A 217 -0.74 2.30 -10.78
N THR A 218 -1.73 3.10 -11.20
CA THR A 218 -1.92 3.54 -12.57
C THR A 218 -1.84 5.06 -12.69
N TRP A 219 -1.33 5.54 -13.82
CA TRP A 219 -1.45 6.92 -14.27
C TRP A 219 -2.74 7.14 -15.07
N THR A 220 -3.18 8.38 -15.16
CA THR A 220 -4.31 8.81 -16.00
C THR A 220 -4.06 10.27 -16.38
N THR A 221 -4.13 10.59 -17.67
CA THR A 221 -4.03 11.98 -18.14
C THR A 221 -5.19 12.83 -17.58
N THR A 222 -4.93 14.11 -17.35
CA THR A 222 -5.94 15.10 -17.01
C THR A 222 -5.84 16.27 -18.00
N GLY A 223 -6.57 17.38 -17.81
CA GLY A 223 -6.40 18.54 -18.69
C GLY A 223 -4.97 19.07 -18.63
N ASP A 224 -4.57 19.80 -19.68
CA ASP A 224 -3.22 20.34 -19.83
C ASP A 224 -3.14 21.82 -19.42
N MET A 225 -1.96 22.27 -19.02
CA MET A 225 -1.65 23.70 -18.83
C MET A 225 -1.61 24.41 -20.20
N ILE A 226 -1.74 25.73 -20.19
CA ILE A 226 -1.57 26.55 -21.41
C ILE A 226 -0.12 26.55 -21.86
N ASN A 227 0.83 26.64 -20.93
CA ASN A 227 2.26 26.74 -21.24
C ASN A 227 3.04 25.55 -20.69
N GLY A 228 3.89 24.97 -21.55
CA GLY A 228 4.85 23.96 -21.13
C GLY A 228 5.95 24.55 -20.27
N ARG A 229 6.29 23.88 -19.16
CA ARG A 229 7.21 24.41 -18.15
C ARG A 229 7.90 23.33 -17.33
N TYR A 230 9.13 23.60 -16.93
CA TYR A 230 9.92 22.83 -15.95
C TYR A 230 10.59 23.78 -14.94
N TYR A 231 11.13 23.26 -13.83
CA TYR A 231 11.59 24.07 -12.68
C TYR A 231 10.53 25.05 -12.12
N HIS A 232 9.25 24.80 -12.43
CA HIS A 232 8.11 25.48 -11.83
C HIS A 232 7.82 24.94 -10.43
N THR A 233 6.88 25.57 -9.73
CA THR A 233 6.39 25.09 -8.43
C THR A 233 4.91 24.73 -8.50
N ALA A 234 4.47 23.78 -7.67
CA ALA A 234 3.08 23.35 -7.55
C ALA A 234 2.65 23.31 -6.08
N SER A 235 1.76 24.21 -5.69
CA SER A 235 1.28 24.37 -4.30
C SER A 235 -0.17 23.91 -4.17
N VAL A 236 -0.43 22.91 -3.33
CA VAL A 236 -1.80 22.50 -2.97
C VAL A 236 -2.40 23.54 -2.03
N LEU A 237 -3.50 24.16 -2.43
CA LEU A 237 -4.19 25.22 -1.70
C LEU A 237 -5.21 24.64 -0.71
N SER A 238 -5.64 25.43 0.26
CA SER A 238 -6.69 25.07 1.23
C SER A 238 -8.04 24.75 0.57
N SER A 239 -8.29 25.26 -0.64
CA SER A 239 -9.46 24.92 -1.48
C SER A 239 -9.36 23.54 -2.15
N GLY A 240 -8.23 22.86 -2.04
CA GLY A 240 -7.93 21.61 -2.75
C GLY A 240 -7.43 21.79 -4.19
N LYS A 241 -7.50 23.00 -4.75
CA LYS A 241 -6.89 23.32 -6.06
C LYS A 241 -5.36 23.34 -5.96
N VAL A 242 -4.67 23.18 -7.09
CA VAL A 242 -3.20 23.27 -7.15
C VAL A 242 -2.80 24.50 -7.95
N LEU A 243 -2.04 25.41 -7.33
CA LEU A 243 -1.40 26.54 -8.01
C LEU A 243 -0.10 26.09 -8.64
N VAL A 244 -0.03 26.08 -9.97
CA VAL A 244 1.22 26.03 -10.71
C VAL A 244 1.60 27.45 -11.14
N ASN A 245 2.86 27.81 -10.96
CA ASN A 245 3.38 29.14 -11.31
C ASN A 245 4.84 29.03 -11.76
N GLY A 246 5.32 30.05 -12.49
CA GLY A 246 6.72 30.23 -12.87
C GLY A 246 7.34 29.06 -13.65
N GLY A 247 8.65 28.87 -13.47
CA GLY A 247 9.46 27.90 -14.20
C GLY A 247 9.97 28.42 -15.54
N TYR A 248 10.65 27.56 -16.28
CA TYR A 248 11.20 27.84 -17.61
C TYR A 248 10.34 27.17 -18.68
N GLY A 249 9.93 27.92 -19.71
CA GLY A 249 9.14 27.43 -20.83
C GLY A 249 9.74 27.81 -22.19
N ASN A 250 8.98 27.56 -23.27
CA ASN A 250 9.44 27.75 -24.65
C ASN A 250 9.96 29.17 -24.98
N THR A 251 9.50 30.19 -24.25
CA THR A 251 9.88 31.61 -24.45
C THR A 251 10.80 32.14 -23.35
N GLY A 252 11.43 31.27 -22.57
CA GLY A 252 12.28 31.63 -21.42
C GLY A 252 11.58 31.49 -20.06
N THR A 253 12.10 32.17 -19.05
CA THR A 253 11.54 32.17 -17.68
C THR A 253 10.16 32.78 -17.64
N LEU A 254 9.22 32.12 -16.96
CA LEU A 254 7.81 32.48 -16.90
C LEU A 254 7.47 33.22 -15.60
N ASN A 255 6.48 34.11 -15.67
CA ASN A 255 5.79 34.68 -14.51
C ASN A 255 4.33 34.20 -14.41
N SER A 256 3.82 33.51 -15.44
CA SER A 256 2.43 33.07 -15.52
C SER A 256 2.09 31.99 -14.48
N ALA A 257 0.84 32.01 -14.03
CA ALA A 257 0.31 31.06 -13.06
C ALA A 257 -1.09 30.56 -13.43
N GLU A 258 -1.36 29.30 -13.10
CA GLU A 258 -2.52 28.52 -13.50
C GLU A 258 -3.00 27.67 -12.31
N LEU A 259 -4.31 27.55 -12.14
CA LEU A 259 -4.97 26.76 -11.10
C LEU A 259 -5.55 25.47 -11.70
N TYR A 260 -5.14 24.33 -11.17
CA TYR A 260 -5.76 23.04 -11.46
C TYR A 260 -6.90 22.75 -10.48
N ASP A 261 -8.05 22.35 -10.99
CA ASP A 261 -9.18 21.86 -10.21
C ASP A 261 -9.27 20.32 -10.28
N PRO A 262 -8.89 19.59 -9.21
CA PRO A 262 -8.87 18.12 -9.23
C PRO A 262 -10.27 17.47 -9.18
N SER A 263 -11.35 18.26 -8.99
CA SER A 263 -12.72 17.73 -8.99
C SER A 263 -13.27 17.48 -10.39
N ILE A 264 -12.83 18.32 -11.35
CA ILE A 264 -13.27 18.31 -12.76
C ILE A 264 -12.11 18.11 -13.75
N GLY A 265 -10.86 18.17 -13.31
CA GLY A 265 -9.67 17.90 -14.11
C GLY A 265 -9.26 19.02 -15.06
N THR A 266 -9.67 20.27 -14.78
CA THR A 266 -9.46 21.43 -15.66
C THR A 266 -8.48 22.45 -15.10
N TRP A 267 -7.82 23.20 -15.98
CA TRP A 267 -6.97 24.34 -15.63
C TRP A 267 -7.69 25.68 -15.83
N THR A 268 -7.25 26.71 -15.11
CA THR A 268 -7.73 28.09 -15.28
C THR A 268 -6.60 29.06 -14.99
N THR A 269 -6.42 30.08 -15.82
CA THR A 269 -5.44 31.15 -15.57
C THR A 269 -5.78 31.96 -14.33
N THR A 270 -4.77 32.39 -13.60
CA THR A 270 -4.90 33.36 -12.50
C THR A 270 -3.95 34.55 -12.76
N GLY A 271 -3.94 35.56 -11.89
CA GLY A 271 -2.92 36.61 -11.95
C GLY A 271 -1.50 36.04 -12.01
N SER A 272 -0.58 36.79 -12.62
CA SER A 272 0.82 36.39 -12.80
C SER A 272 1.74 37.06 -11.80
N MET A 273 2.88 36.44 -11.52
CA MET A 273 3.96 37.05 -10.73
C MET A 273 4.47 38.33 -11.41
N ILE A 274 5.03 39.24 -10.61
CA ILE A 274 5.61 40.50 -11.07
C ILE A 274 6.92 40.22 -11.80
N ASN A 275 7.72 39.28 -11.28
CA ASN A 275 8.98 38.85 -11.90
C ASN A 275 8.84 37.44 -12.50
N THR A 276 9.45 37.22 -13.65
CA THR A 276 9.66 35.88 -14.22
C THR A 276 10.69 35.13 -13.38
N ARG A 277 10.42 33.88 -13.00
CA ARG A 277 11.30 33.11 -12.10
C ARG A 277 11.31 31.63 -12.44
N ASP A 278 12.48 31.00 -12.44
CA ASP A 278 12.67 29.57 -12.24
C ASP A 278 13.67 29.31 -11.09
N SER A 279 13.86 28.03 -10.73
CA SER A 279 14.76 27.63 -9.63
C SER A 279 14.51 28.33 -8.27
N TYR A 280 13.27 28.73 -8.01
CA TYR A 280 12.81 29.39 -6.77
C TYR A 280 12.01 28.42 -5.89
N THR A 281 11.57 28.89 -4.72
CA THR A 281 10.73 28.10 -3.79
C THR A 281 9.39 28.75 -3.51
N THR A 282 8.34 27.92 -3.41
CA THR A 282 7.04 28.31 -2.83
C THR A 282 6.87 27.81 -1.40
N SER A 283 6.12 28.55 -0.58
CA SER A 283 5.65 28.12 0.74
C SER A 283 4.18 28.52 0.94
N VAL A 284 3.31 27.54 1.19
CA VAL A 284 1.92 27.79 1.59
C VAL A 284 1.90 28.21 3.05
N LEU A 285 1.41 29.41 3.32
CA LEU A 285 1.41 30.04 4.64
C LEU A 285 0.17 29.66 5.44
N SER A 286 0.23 29.82 6.77
CA SER A 286 -0.90 29.54 7.68
C SER A 286 -2.15 30.39 7.41
N ASN A 287 -2.00 31.56 6.79
CA ASN A 287 -3.10 32.42 6.34
C ASN A 287 -3.66 32.03 4.94
N GLY A 288 -3.19 30.93 4.34
CA GLY A 288 -3.61 30.43 3.04
C GLY A 288 -2.94 31.08 1.83
N LYS A 289 -2.16 32.16 2.00
CA LYS A 289 -1.39 32.77 0.90
C LYS A 289 -0.19 31.91 0.52
N VAL A 290 0.31 32.04 -0.71
CA VAL A 290 1.52 31.35 -1.18
C VAL A 290 2.65 32.37 -1.32
N LEU A 291 3.73 32.17 -0.56
CA LEU A 291 4.96 32.95 -0.67
C LEU A 291 5.87 32.35 -1.74
N VAL A 292 6.34 33.17 -2.68
CA VAL A 292 7.41 32.89 -3.65
C VAL A 292 8.66 33.64 -3.22
N THR A 293 9.84 32.99 -3.23
CA THR A 293 11.10 33.60 -2.80
C THR A 293 12.26 33.24 -3.73
N GLY A 294 13.05 34.25 -4.10
CA GLY A 294 14.30 34.09 -4.86
C GLY A 294 14.09 33.58 -6.29
N GLY A 295 14.98 32.70 -6.73
CA GLY A 295 15.07 32.21 -8.11
C GLY A 295 15.92 33.09 -9.01
N GLU A 296 15.97 32.71 -10.28
CA GLU A 296 16.58 33.48 -11.35
C GLU A 296 15.58 33.78 -12.46
N GLY A 297 15.82 34.85 -13.23
CA GLY A 297 14.98 35.21 -14.36
C GLY A 297 15.59 36.32 -15.20
N ASN A 298 15.53 36.17 -16.53
CA ASN A 298 16.21 37.05 -17.48
C ASN A 298 17.71 37.31 -17.17
N GLY A 299 18.39 36.31 -16.60
CA GLY A 299 19.81 36.39 -16.20
C GLY A 299 20.09 37.14 -14.88
N ILE A 300 19.05 37.43 -14.08
CA ILE A 300 19.17 38.10 -12.78
C ILE A 300 18.81 37.12 -11.66
N THR A 301 19.69 36.95 -10.67
CA THR A 301 19.37 36.26 -9.41
C THR A 301 18.57 37.19 -8.50
N PHE A 302 17.44 36.74 -7.96
CA PHE A 302 16.56 37.58 -7.15
C PHE A 302 16.75 37.39 -5.63
N SER A 303 16.68 38.49 -4.89
CA SER A 303 16.39 38.50 -3.45
C SER A 303 14.91 38.78 -3.14
N SER A 304 14.14 39.19 -4.13
CA SER A 304 12.75 39.61 -3.96
C SER A 304 11.81 38.43 -3.70
N ALA A 305 10.74 38.73 -2.97
CA ALA A 305 9.68 37.79 -2.63
C ALA A 305 8.29 38.37 -2.94
N GLU A 306 7.36 37.49 -3.26
CA GLU A 306 6.01 37.83 -3.70
C GLU A 306 4.98 36.92 -3.00
N LEU A 307 3.79 37.45 -2.74
CA LEU A 307 2.67 36.73 -2.13
C LEU A 307 1.54 36.61 -3.14
N TYR A 308 1.10 35.39 -3.41
CA TYR A 308 -0.16 35.09 -4.08
C TYR A 308 -1.30 34.98 -3.06
N ASP A 309 -2.42 35.61 -3.35
CA ASP A 309 -3.66 35.48 -2.58
C ASP A 309 -4.70 34.65 -3.34
N PRO A 310 -4.94 33.38 -2.95
CA PRO A 310 -5.90 32.51 -3.63
C PRO A 310 -7.35 32.99 -3.63
N SER A 311 -7.73 33.94 -2.77
CA SER A 311 -9.10 34.46 -2.70
C SER A 311 -9.40 35.51 -3.77
N THR A 312 -8.36 36.19 -4.27
CA THR A 312 -8.47 37.24 -5.29
C THR A 312 -7.73 36.91 -6.59
N GLY A 313 -6.80 35.94 -6.56
CA GLY A 313 -5.93 35.61 -7.68
C GLY A 313 -4.80 36.63 -7.91
N ILE A 314 -4.60 37.58 -6.99
CA ILE A 314 -3.65 38.69 -7.11
C ILE A 314 -2.28 38.32 -6.51
N TRP A 315 -1.21 38.81 -7.15
CA TRP A 315 0.15 38.79 -6.61
C TRP A 315 0.54 40.16 -6.08
N THR A 316 1.23 40.20 -4.94
CA THR A 316 1.75 41.42 -4.30
C THR A 316 3.19 41.22 -3.85
N THR A 317 4.04 42.23 -3.99
CA THR A 317 5.39 42.20 -3.40
C THR A 317 5.33 42.11 -1.87
N THR A 318 6.36 41.54 -1.26
CA THR A 318 6.61 41.61 0.18
C THR A 318 8.07 42.01 0.43
N GLY A 319 8.58 41.92 1.66
CA GLY A 319 9.98 42.22 1.95
C GLY A 319 10.95 41.35 1.14
N ASN A 320 12.16 41.87 0.89
CA ASN A 320 13.23 41.15 0.19
C ASN A 320 14.16 40.44 1.17
N MET A 321 14.71 39.30 0.75
CA MET A 321 15.83 38.65 1.43
C MET A 321 17.08 39.54 1.40
N ASN A 322 17.99 39.33 2.34
CA ASN A 322 19.27 40.03 2.41
C ASN A 322 20.26 39.56 1.34
N ASN A 323 20.11 38.32 0.86
CA ASN A 323 20.95 37.75 -0.20
C ASN A 323 20.07 37.23 -1.34
N ALA A 324 20.40 37.61 -2.57
CA ALA A 324 19.79 37.04 -3.76
C ALA A 324 20.20 35.59 -3.93
N ARG A 325 19.26 34.69 -4.24
CA ARG A 325 19.52 33.25 -4.29
C ARG A 325 18.56 32.47 -5.19
N TYR A 326 19.08 31.46 -5.88
CA TYR A 326 18.32 30.41 -6.56
C TYR A 326 18.76 29.02 -6.06
N ALA A 327 17.95 27.99 -6.32
CA ALA A 327 18.15 26.60 -5.91
C ALA A 327 18.47 26.42 -4.40
N HIS A 328 17.90 27.31 -3.59
CA HIS A 328 17.80 27.23 -2.13
C HIS A 328 16.64 26.31 -1.72
N THR A 329 16.50 26.06 -0.42
CA THR A 329 15.32 25.41 0.14
C THR A 329 14.54 26.38 1.04
N ALA A 330 13.22 26.14 1.14
CA ALA A 330 12.33 26.85 2.05
C ALA A 330 11.56 25.85 2.92
N SER A 331 11.46 26.12 4.21
CA SER A 331 10.78 25.27 5.20
C SER A 331 9.82 26.10 6.05
N VAL A 332 8.52 25.78 6.00
CA VAL A 332 7.52 26.37 6.90
C VAL A 332 7.68 25.76 8.29
N LEU A 333 8.00 26.59 9.28
CA LEU A 333 8.22 26.17 10.66
C LEU A 333 6.90 26.09 11.44
N SER A 334 6.91 25.40 12.58
CA SER A 334 5.77 25.32 13.51
C SER A 334 5.30 26.67 14.04
N SER A 335 6.17 27.68 14.02
CA SER A 335 5.85 29.09 14.34
C SER A 335 5.10 29.83 13.22
N GLY A 336 4.91 29.21 12.05
CA GLY A 336 4.37 29.84 10.84
C GLY A 336 5.38 30.67 10.04
N LYS A 337 6.60 30.89 10.57
CA LYS A 337 7.69 31.55 9.82
C LYS A 337 8.26 30.63 8.74
N VAL A 338 8.81 31.21 7.67
CA VAL A 338 9.47 30.45 6.60
C VAL A 338 10.97 30.60 6.74
N LEU A 339 11.66 29.48 6.94
CA LEU A 339 13.13 29.39 6.94
C LEU A 339 13.61 29.18 5.50
N VAL A 340 14.40 30.11 4.98
CA VAL A 340 15.10 29.97 3.70
C VAL A 340 16.59 29.77 3.96
N THR A 341 17.17 28.74 3.35
CA THR A 341 18.58 28.38 3.59
C THR A 341 19.31 27.95 2.32
N GLY A 342 20.60 28.26 2.27
CA GLY A 342 21.49 27.95 1.15
C GLY A 342 21.07 28.56 -0.18
N GLY A 343 21.33 27.86 -1.28
CA GLY A 343 21.20 28.36 -2.63
C GLY A 343 22.48 29.00 -3.15
N ARG A 344 22.42 29.52 -4.36
CA ARG A 344 23.54 30.15 -5.06
C ARG A 344 23.19 31.58 -5.42
N SER A 345 24.14 32.48 -5.20
CA SER A 345 24.15 33.87 -5.65
C SER A 345 25.17 34.05 -6.77
N ASP A 346 25.19 35.23 -7.37
CA ASP A 346 26.23 35.65 -8.33
C ASP A 346 27.64 35.64 -7.69
N SER A 347 27.72 35.76 -6.37
CA SER A 347 28.95 35.70 -5.56
C SER A 347 29.36 34.28 -5.11
N GLY A 348 28.56 33.25 -5.35
CA GLY A 348 28.89 31.85 -5.05
C GLY A 348 27.85 31.10 -4.22
N PHE A 349 28.28 30.06 -3.52
CA PHE A 349 27.40 29.20 -2.72
C PHE A 349 27.09 29.86 -1.37
N LEU A 350 25.82 30.01 -1.03
CA LEU A 350 25.41 30.58 0.24
C LEU A 350 25.35 29.50 1.32
N ASN A 351 25.89 29.80 2.49
CA ASN A 351 25.59 29.12 3.75
C ASN A 351 24.51 29.87 4.55
N SER A 352 24.16 31.08 4.12
CA SER A 352 23.35 32.00 4.91
C SER A 352 21.89 31.57 5.03
N THR A 353 21.31 31.81 6.20
CA THR A 353 19.92 31.41 6.51
C THR A 353 19.09 32.60 6.98
N GLU A 354 17.86 32.70 6.48
CA GLU A 354 16.98 33.84 6.70
C GLU A 354 15.56 33.37 7.04
N LEU A 355 14.91 34.06 7.98
CA LEU A 355 13.53 33.83 8.40
C LEU A 355 12.62 34.92 7.84
N TYR A 356 11.58 34.53 7.11
CA TYR A 356 10.46 35.39 6.76
C TYR A 356 9.37 35.28 7.83
N ASP A 357 8.83 36.42 8.26
CA ASP A 357 7.67 36.51 9.15
C ASP A 357 6.41 36.95 8.37
N PRO A 358 5.46 36.05 8.09
CA PRO A 358 4.22 36.37 7.38
C PRO A 358 3.33 37.44 8.01
N SER A 359 3.50 37.73 9.31
CA SER A 359 2.68 38.74 10.00
C SER A 359 3.15 40.18 9.74
N THR A 360 4.42 40.35 9.37
CA THR A 360 5.04 41.67 9.14
C THR A 360 5.61 41.84 7.73
N GLY A 361 5.83 40.75 7.00
CA GLY A 361 6.52 40.75 5.72
C GLY A 361 8.03 40.97 5.82
N ILE A 362 8.61 40.94 7.02
CA ILE A 362 10.02 41.22 7.28
C ILE A 362 10.86 39.94 7.18
N TRP A 363 12.06 40.08 6.61
CA TRP A 363 13.13 39.08 6.64
C TRP A 363 14.14 39.37 7.74
N THR A 364 14.58 38.34 8.46
CA THR A 364 15.58 38.44 9.54
C THR A 364 16.63 37.35 9.36
N ARG A 365 17.92 37.70 9.39
CA ARG A 365 19.00 36.70 9.39
C ARG A 365 18.96 35.88 10.68
N THR A 366 19.28 34.60 10.57
CA THR A 366 19.47 33.70 11.73
C THR A 366 20.86 33.05 11.63
N GLY A 367 21.17 32.03 12.43
CA GLY A 367 22.46 31.34 12.33
C GLY A 367 22.67 30.75 10.93
N ASP A 368 23.91 30.83 10.44
CA ASP A 368 24.30 30.31 9.13
C ASP A 368 24.73 28.83 9.21
N MET A 369 24.61 28.10 8.11
CA MET A 369 25.16 26.74 7.99
C MET A 369 26.69 26.76 8.02
N ASN A 370 27.30 25.64 8.37
CA ASN A 370 28.75 25.46 8.32
C ASN A 370 29.26 25.35 6.87
N ASN A 371 28.43 24.86 5.95
CA ASN A 371 28.77 24.69 4.53
C ASN A 371 27.80 25.43 3.61
N GLY A 372 28.33 26.20 2.67
CA GLY A 372 27.53 26.82 1.61
C GLY A 372 27.09 25.80 0.57
N ARG A 373 25.80 25.78 0.22
CA ARG A 373 25.20 24.72 -0.61
C ARG A 373 23.97 25.13 -1.41
N TYR A 374 23.88 24.73 -2.67
CA TYR A 374 22.67 24.81 -3.51
C TYR A 374 22.28 23.42 -4.04
N GLN A 375 21.05 23.26 -4.56
CA GLN A 375 20.49 21.95 -5.00
C GLN A 375 20.52 20.86 -3.89
N HIS A 376 20.53 21.30 -2.64
CA HIS A 376 20.42 20.48 -1.44
C HIS A 376 18.94 20.24 -1.12
N ILE A 377 18.68 19.36 -0.15
CA ILE A 377 17.33 19.09 0.36
C ILE A 377 17.20 19.52 1.81
N ALA A 378 15.99 19.96 2.17
CA ALA A 378 15.58 20.27 3.53
C ALA A 378 14.38 19.39 3.93
N SER A 379 14.24 19.14 5.23
CA SER A 379 13.09 18.43 5.79
C SER A 379 12.78 18.91 7.20
N VAL A 380 11.57 19.41 7.41
CA VAL A 380 11.04 19.70 8.75
C VAL A 380 10.74 18.37 9.44
N LEU A 381 11.42 18.13 10.56
CA LEU A 381 11.33 16.91 11.34
C LEU A 381 10.15 16.97 12.33
N LEU A 382 9.70 15.82 12.82
CA LEU A 382 8.58 15.73 13.79
C LEU A 382 8.86 16.45 15.12
N ASN A 383 10.13 16.73 15.44
CA ASN A 383 10.55 17.51 16.61
C ASN A 383 10.65 19.04 16.33
N GLY A 384 10.26 19.49 15.14
CA GLY A 384 10.30 20.90 14.71
C GLY A 384 11.66 21.39 14.19
N LYS A 385 12.73 20.60 14.28
CA LYS A 385 14.04 20.95 13.68
C LYS A 385 14.01 20.79 12.17
N VAL A 386 14.91 21.47 11.46
CA VAL A 386 15.07 21.32 10.00
C VAL A 386 16.38 20.59 9.72
N LEU A 387 16.30 19.42 9.09
CA LEU A 387 17.45 18.72 8.54
C LEU A 387 17.76 19.27 7.15
N VAL A 388 19.01 19.62 6.90
CA VAL A 388 19.55 19.93 5.57
C VAL A 388 20.68 18.96 5.23
N THR A 389 20.75 18.49 3.99
CA THR A 389 21.81 17.59 3.53
C THR A 389 21.96 17.58 2.01
N GLY A 390 23.10 17.07 1.53
CA GLY A 390 23.46 17.02 0.13
C GLY A 390 23.69 18.40 -0.50
N GLY A 391 23.58 18.45 -1.82
CA GLY A 391 23.80 19.63 -2.65
C GLY A 391 25.26 19.85 -3.04
N VAL A 392 25.52 20.99 -3.66
CA VAL A 392 26.83 21.38 -4.20
C VAL A 392 27.34 22.62 -3.48
N GLY A 393 28.57 22.55 -2.98
CA GLY A 393 29.38 23.70 -2.55
C GLY A 393 30.66 23.75 -3.40
N ASN A 394 31.82 23.92 -2.76
CA ASN A 394 33.13 23.76 -3.45
C ASN A 394 33.35 22.34 -4.03
N SER A 395 32.58 21.37 -3.55
CA SER A 395 32.47 20.01 -4.07
C SER A 395 31.04 19.51 -3.85
N PHE A 396 30.70 18.31 -4.34
CA PHE A 396 29.46 17.63 -3.95
C PHE A 396 29.52 17.31 -2.45
N LEU A 397 28.44 17.64 -1.73
CA LEU A 397 28.40 17.53 -0.28
C LEU A 397 27.71 16.23 0.14
N TYR A 398 28.26 15.64 1.20
CA TYR A 398 27.70 14.51 1.95
C TYR A 398 27.33 14.91 3.40
N THR A 399 27.69 16.13 3.81
CA THR A 399 27.45 16.63 5.16
C THR A 399 25.99 16.99 5.37
N ALA A 400 25.46 16.66 6.56
CA ALA A 400 24.13 17.06 6.99
C ALA A 400 24.18 17.94 8.26
N GLU A 401 23.23 18.85 8.38
CA GLU A 401 23.16 19.85 9.42
C GLU A 401 21.71 20.00 9.92
N LEU A 402 21.52 20.20 11.22
CA LEU A 402 20.23 20.42 11.88
C LEU A 402 20.12 21.88 12.34
N TYR A 403 19.11 22.58 11.85
CA TYR A 403 18.68 23.87 12.41
C TYR A 403 17.71 23.66 13.56
N ASP A 404 17.93 24.35 14.68
CA ASP A 404 17.00 24.42 15.80
C ASP A 404 16.29 25.79 15.83
N PRO A 405 14.98 25.85 15.50
CA PRO A 405 14.23 27.10 15.52
C PRO A 405 14.11 27.78 16.89
N SER A 406 14.36 27.06 17.99
CA SER A 406 14.27 27.63 19.34
C SER A 406 15.49 28.47 19.73
N THR A 407 16.67 28.14 19.18
CA THR A 407 17.94 28.84 19.40
C THR A 407 18.39 29.66 18.20
N GLY A 408 17.88 29.36 17.00
CA GLY A 408 18.31 29.97 15.75
C GLY A 408 19.70 29.50 15.29
N THR A 409 20.13 28.31 15.70
CA THR A 409 21.49 27.80 15.44
C THR A 409 21.50 26.51 14.63
N TRP A 410 22.55 26.33 13.82
CA TRP A 410 22.85 25.09 13.14
C TRP A 410 23.79 24.21 13.94
N THR A 411 23.62 22.89 13.83
CA THR A 411 24.47 21.88 14.43
C THR A 411 24.77 20.79 13.41
N ILE A 412 26.03 20.37 13.29
CA ILE A 412 26.42 19.26 12.42
C ILE A 412 25.84 17.96 13.00
N THR A 413 25.28 17.10 12.15
CA THR A 413 24.80 15.76 12.52
C THR A 413 25.57 14.69 11.75
N GLY A 414 25.15 13.41 11.81
CA GLY A 414 25.75 12.38 10.97
C GLY A 414 25.70 12.76 9.49
N SER A 415 26.64 12.28 8.69
CA SER A 415 26.73 12.58 7.25
C SER A 415 26.26 11.39 6.40
N THR A 416 25.82 11.65 5.17
CA THR A 416 25.48 10.60 4.20
C THR A 416 26.75 9.83 3.79
N PRO A 417 26.68 8.51 3.56
CA PRO A 417 27.80 7.73 2.99
C PRO A 417 28.34 8.29 1.67
N ASP A 418 27.44 8.67 0.75
CA ASP A 418 27.80 9.25 -0.55
C ASP A 418 27.48 10.75 -0.61
N SER A 419 28.28 11.52 -1.35
CA SER A 419 27.94 12.91 -1.71
C SER A 419 26.95 12.93 -2.88
N ARG A 420 25.96 13.84 -2.85
CA ARG A 420 24.88 13.87 -3.85
C ARG A 420 24.20 15.24 -3.96
N TYR A 421 23.87 15.66 -5.17
CA TYR A 421 23.00 16.82 -5.46
C TYR A 421 21.76 16.39 -6.26
N TYR A 422 20.70 17.21 -6.23
CA TYR A 422 19.35 16.81 -6.65
C TYR A 422 18.81 15.47 -6.07
N PRO A 423 19.14 15.05 -4.82
CA PRO A 423 18.41 13.95 -4.21
C PRO A 423 16.98 14.38 -3.89
N THR A 424 16.11 13.42 -3.58
CA THR A 424 14.82 13.69 -2.96
C THR A 424 14.83 13.33 -1.48
N ALA A 425 14.10 14.09 -0.66
CA ALA A 425 13.86 13.81 0.75
C ALA A 425 12.41 13.37 0.98
N SER A 426 12.19 12.48 1.94
CA SER A 426 10.85 12.01 2.32
C SER A 426 10.82 11.71 3.81
N VAL A 427 10.16 12.58 4.59
CA VAL A 427 9.89 12.34 6.01
C VAL A 427 8.87 11.21 6.12
N LEU A 428 9.33 10.05 6.57
CA LEU A 428 8.53 8.83 6.70
C LEU A 428 7.63 8.88 7.94
N LEU A 429 6.65 7.99 7.95
CA LEU A 429 5.60 7.93 8.98
C LEU A 429 6.11 7.58 10.39
N ASN A 430 7.34 7.08 10.48
CA ASN A 430 8.06 6.76 11.70
C ASN A 430 9.02 7.89 12.15
N GLY A 431 9.00 9.05 11.48
CA GLY A 431 9.85 10.20 11.76
C GLY A 431 11.25 10.15 11.13
N LYS A 432 11.65 9.04 10.49
CA LYS A 432 12.92 8.96 9.75
C LYS A 432 12.85 9.71 8.44
N VAL A 433 13.98 10.24 7.94
CA VAL A 433 14.04 10.86 6.61
C VAL A 433 14.68 9.87 5.65
N LEU A 434 13.92 9.45 4.63
CA LEU A 434 14.46 8.72 3.49
C LEU A 434 15.02 9.70 2.47
N ILE A 435 16.23 9.43 1.99
CA ILE A 435 16.85 10.08 0.85
C ILE A 435 16.96 9.10 -0.29
N ALA A 436 16.59 9.53 -1.48
CA ALA A 436 16.68 8.72 -2.70
C ALA A 436 17.30 9.50 -3.86
N GLY A 437 18.14 8.82 -4.62
CA GLY A 437 18.69 9.32 -5.88
C GLY A 437 19.60 10.54 -5.76
N GLY A 438 19.58 11.34 -6.82
CA GLY A 438 20.49 12.45 -7.07
C GLY A 438 21.65 12.04 -7.98
N GLN A 439 22.58 12.96 -8.17
CA GLN A 439 23.79 12.77 -8.97
C GLN A 439 25.05 13.00 -8.12
N ALA A 440 26.08 12.21 -8.42
CA ALA A 440 27.43 12.28 -7.87
C ALA A 440 28.42 12.22 -9.04
N ALA A 441 29.37 11.28 -9.04
CA ALA A 441 30.15 10.94 -10.24
C ALA A 441 29.30 10.33 -11.38
N GLY A 442 28.06 9.91 -11.08
CA GLY A 442 27.03 9.43 -12.00
C GLY A 442 25.66 9.45 -11.30
N TYR A 443 24.62 8.88 -11.91
CA TYR A 443 23.30 8.82 -11.29
C TYR A 443 23.27 7.85 -10.11
N VAL A 444 22.77 8.31 -8.97
CA VAL A 444 22.87 7.55 -7.72
C VAL A 444 21.67 6.63 -7.55
N THR A 445 21.93 5.34 -7.32
CA THR A 445 20.90 4.34 -6.97
C THR A 445 20.70 4.21 -5.46
N SER A 446 21.72 4.51 -4.64
CA SER A 446 21.68 4.30 -3.19
C SER A 446 20.62 5.17 -2.51
N THR A 447 19.92 4.58 -1.54
CA THR A 447 18.93 5.28 -0.69
C THR A 447 19.27 5.09 0.77
N GLU A 448 18.97 6.09 1.58
CA GLU A 448 19.55 6.24 2.92
C GLU A 448 18.50 6.75 3.89
N LEU A 449 18.53 6.26 5.14
CA LEU A 449 17.59 6.60 6.19
C LEU A 449 18.32 7.31 7.34
N TYR A 450 17.97 8.58 7.55
CA TYR A 450 18.34 9.34 8.74
C TYR A 450 17.37 9.04 9.89
N ASP A 451 17.93 8.83 11.08
CA ASP A 451 17.16 8.72 12.33
C ASP A 451 17.36 9.97 13.20
N PRO A 452 16.37 10.88 13.29
CA PRO A 452 16.47 12.09 14.12
C PRO A 452 16.68 11.85 15.62
N SER A 453 16.42 10.64 16.13
CA SER A 453 16.61 10.32 17.54
C SER A 453 18.07 10.02 17.91
N THR A 454 18.89 9.63 16.92
CA THR A 454 20.30 9.27 17.11
C THR A 454 21.26 10.12 16.27
N GLY A 455 20.77 10.81 15.24
CA GLY A 455 21.59 11.52 14.26
C GLY A 455 22.33 10.62 13.27
N ILE A 456 22.00 9.33 13.21
CA ILE A 456 22.72 8.32 12.43
C ILE A 456 22.03 8.10 11.06
N TRP A 457 22.85 7.98 10.01
CA TRP A 457 22.42 7.51 8.69
C TRP A 457 22.60 5.99 8.59
N THR A 458 21.65 5.33 7.93
CA THR A 458 21.68 3.90 7.64
C THR A 458 21.37 3.68 6.16
N THR A 459 22.12 2.80 5.49
CA THR A 459 21.82 2.46 4.10
C THR A 459 20.51 1.65 4.03
N SER A 460 19.75 1.93 2.98
CA SER A 460 18.51 1.25 2.60
C SER A 460 18.70 0.65 1.21
N SER A 461 17.75 -0.16 0.75
CA SER A 461 17.83 -0.80 -0.57
C SER A 461 17.92 0.24 -1.70
N ASN A 462 18.71 -0.07 -2.73
CA ASN A 462 18.91 0.82 -3.87
C ASN A 462 17.67 0.91 -4.78
N MET A 463 17.46 2.09 -5.38
CA MET A 463 16.53 2.26 -6.50
C MET A 463 16.97 1.39 -7.70
N ILE A 464 16.00 0.96 -8.51
CA ILE A 464 16.25 0.10 -9.68
C ILE A 464 17.21 0.77 -10.67
N ASN A 465 16.98 2.05 -10.98
CA ASN A 465 17.85 2.88 -11.81
C ASN A 465 18.24 4.13 -11.04
N GLY A 466 19.48 4.58 -11.22
CA GLY A 466 19.93 5.87 -10.70
C GLY A 466 19.19 6.99 -11.43
N ARG A 467 18.84 8.05 -10.70
CA ARG A 467 18.20 9.24 -11.30
C ARG A 467 18.35 10.49 -10.45
N ASP A 468 18.40 11.63 -11.11
CA ASP A 468 18.27 12.97 -10.54
C ASP A 468 17.03 13.67 -11.13
N LEU A 469 16.76 14.92 -10.71
CA LEU A 469 15.63 15.74 -11.20
C LEU A 469 14.25 15.03 -11.19
N HIS A 470 14.10 14.05 -10.30
CA HIS A 470 12.89 13.28 -10.05
C HIS A 470 12.18 13.87 -8.83
N THR A 471 10.90 13.51 -8.66
CA THR A 471 10.16 13.85 -7.44
C THR A 471 9.88 12.60 -6.62
N ALA A 472 9.91 12.75 -5.29
CA ALA A 472 9.49 11.70 -4.36
C ALA A 472 8.29 12.18 -3.55
N SER A 473 7.20 11.43 -3.61
CA SER A 473 5.99 11.71 -2.84
C SER A 473 5.78 10.62 -1.79
N VAL A 474 5.74 11.00 -0.51
CA VAL A 474 5.23 10.11 0.55
C VAL A 474 3.74 9.92 0.30
N LEU A 475 3.39 8.72 -0.17
CA LEU A 475 2.00 8.38 -0.46
C LEU A 475 1.19 8.27 0.83
N PRO A 476 -0.14 8.43 0.76
CA PRO A 476 -1.01 8.22 1.91
C PRO A 476 -0.80 6.89 2.62
N ASN A 477 -0.31 5.85 1.92
CA ASN A 477 -0.02 4.50 2.45
C ASN A 477 1.39 4.33 3.07
N GLY A 478 2.21 5.38 3.16
CA GLY A 478 3.54 5.36 3.76
C GLY A 478 4.68 4.87 2.87
N LYS A 479 4.39 4.43 1.64
CA LYS A 479 5.41 4.18 0.62
C LYS A 479 5.86 5.50 0.00
N VAL A 480 7.10 5.56 -0.46
CA VAL A 480 7.62 6.68 -1.25
C VAL A 480 7.48 6.34 -2.72
N LEU A 481 6.76 7.18 -3.47
CA LEU A 481 6.66 7.11 -4.92
C LEU A 481 7.72 8.03 -5.53
N VAL A 482 8.71 7.46 -6.20
CA VAL A 482 9.65 8.21 -7.05
C VAL A 482 9.11 8.25 -8.48
N THR A 483 9.03 9.44 -9.08
CA THR A 483 8.46 9.65 -10.43
C THR A 483 9.37 10.49 -11.30
N GLY A 484 9.41 10.17 -12.60
CA GLY A 484 10.19 10.88 -13.61
C GLY A 484 11.70 10.96 -13.28
N GLY A 485 12.33 12.05 -13.69
CA GLY A 485 13.76 12.31 -13.53
C GLY A 485 14.60 11.78 -14.68
N TYR A 486 15.82 12.31 -14.76
CA TYR A 486 16.82 11.94 -15.76
C TYR A 486 17.78 10.90 -15.16
N GLY A 487 18.33 10.01 -15.97
CA GLY A 487 19.09 8.87 -15.46
C GLY A 487 19.43 7.81 -16.51
N ASP A 488 20.10 6.75 -16.06
CA ASP A 488 20.55 5.67 -16.94
C ASP A 488 19.39 4.99 -17.66
N THR A 489 19.38 5.09 -18.99
CA THR A 489 18.46 4.33 -19.84
C THR A 489 18.93 2.89 -19.94
N ALA A 490 18.01 1.94 -19.82
CA ALA A 490 18.32 0.53 -19.97
C ALA A 490 18.53 0.17 -21.46
N VAL A 491 19.72 0.49 -21.99
CA VAL A 491 20.11 0.14 -23.35
C VAL A 491 20.21 -1.37 -23.48
N SER A 492 19.29 -1.96 -24.24
CA SER A 492 19.27 -3.41 -24.47
C SER A 492 20.31 -3.83 -25.51
N PHE A 493 21.50 -4.23 -25.07
CA PHE A 493 22.44 -5.02 -25.88
C PHE A 493 23.14 -6.13 -25.10
N LEU A 494 22.64 -7.35 -25.29
CA LEU A 494 23.42 -8.49 -25.82
C LEU A 494 24.82 -8.82 -25.24
N ILE A 495 25.04 -8.79 -23.92
CA ILE A 495 26.17 -9.53 -23.28
C ILE A 495 25.76 -10.30 -21.99
N GLY A 496 24.48 -10.26 -21.59
CA GLY A 496 23.95 -11.04 -20.45
C GLY A 496 23.55 -12.50 -20.77
N TRP A 497 23.64 -12.95 -22.02
CA TRP A 497 23.00 -14.19 -22.48
C TRP A 497 23.85 -15.47 -22.37
N ILE A 498 25.17 -15.36 -22.15
CA ILE A 498 26.08 -16.52 -22.15
C ILE A 498 26.36 -17.02 -20.73
N THR A 499 26.55 -16.14 -19.75
CA THR A 499 26.69 -16.52 -18.33
C THR A 499 25.37 -16.98 -17.71
N PHE A 500 24.24 -16.41 -18.14
CA PHE A 500 22.90 -16.85 -17.72
C PHE A 500 22.55 -18.27 -18.23
N LYS A 501 22.95 -18.62 -19.45
CA LYS A 501 22.79 -19.99 -19.98
C LYS A 501 23.65 -21.03 -19.24
N TRP A 502 24.88 -20.67 -18.83
CA TRP A 502 25.78 -21.60 -18.14
C TRP A 502 25.38 -21.87 -16.68
N PHE A 503 24.81 -20.87 -16.00
CA PHE A 503 24.26 -21.05 -14.65
C PHE A 503 22.93 -21.81 -14.67
N LEU A 504 22.05 -21.54 -15.66
CA LEU A 504 20.82 -22.28 -15.82
C LEU A 504 21.06 -23.75 -16.22
N SER A 505 21.97 -24.05 -17.15
CA SER A 505 22.14 -25.43 -17.67
C SER A 505 22.53 -26.45 -16.61
N ARG A 506 23.15 -26.04 -15.48
CA ARG A 506 23.52 -26.94 -14.37
C ARG A 506 22.50 -27.00 -13.22
N LEU A 507 21.52 -26.09 -13.18
CA LEU A 507 20.34 -26.17 -12.29
C LEU A 507 19.06 -26.65 -13.00
N TYR A 508 19.07 -26.69 -14.34
CA TYR A 508 17.99 -27.25 -15.18
C TYR A 508 18.33 -28.61 -15.79
N ALA A 509 19.41 -29.26 -15.33
CA ALA A 509 19.70 -30.66 -15.62
C ALA A 509 18.84 -31.65 -14.77
N SER A 510 17.66 -31.23 -14.32
CA SER A 510 16.53 -32.11 -13.99
C SER A 510 15.20 -31.31 -13.94
N SER A 511 14.41 -31.44 -15.01
CA SER A 511 13.00 -31.00 -15.17
C SER A 511 12.64 -29.49 -15.18
N SER A 512 12.25 -29.03 -16.38
CA SER A 512 11.68 -27.72 -16.75
C SER A 512 10.32 -27.38 -16.12
N PRO A 513 9.97 -26.09 -15.91
CA PRO A 513 8.61 -25.60 -15.76
C PRO A 513 8.12 -24.79 -16.99
N SER A 514 8.36 -25.30 -18.21
CA SER A 514 7.43 -25.01 -19.31
C SER A 514 6.10 -25.75 -19.05
N ASN A 515 4.97 -25.06 -19.21
CA ASN A 515 3.59 -25.59 -19.15
C ASN A 515 3.03 -26.17 -17.83
N ILE A 516 3.80 -26.25 -16.72
CA ILE A 516 3.36 -27.05 -15.56
C ILE A 516 2.38 -26.37 -14.57
N ASN A 517 2.48 -25.08 -14.22
CA ASN A 517 1.77 -24.54 -13.04
C ASN A 517 0.38 -23.86 -13.24
N LEU A 518 -0.17 -23.83 -14.46
CA LEU A 518 -1.64 -23.72 -14.62
C LEU A 518 -2.26 -25.10 -14.85
N LYS A 519 -1.50 -26.03 -15.46
CA LYS A 519 -1.97 -27.35 -15.83
C LYS A 519 -2.05 -28.28 -14.62
N LEU A 520 -1.02 -28.35 -13.75
CA LEU A 520 -1.15 -29.04 -12.45
C LEU A 520 -2.33 -28.54 -11.63
N PHE A 521 -2.57 -27.22 -11.58
CA PHE A 521 -3.72 -26.70 -10.84
C PHE A 521 -5.06 -27.08 -11.49
N GLN A 522 -5.12 -27.22 -12.81
CA GLN A 522 -6.29 -27.78 -13.52
C GLN A 522 -6.41 -29.31 -13.37
N ASP A 523 -5.30 -30.03 -13.27
CA ASP A 523 -5.24 -31.49 -13.11
C ASP A 523 -5.54 -31.94 -11.66
N PHE A 524 -5.21 -31.10 -10.65
CA PHE A 524 -5.63 -31.26 -9.26
C PHE A 524 -7.08 -30.80 -9.03
N ASN A 525 -7.62 -29.87 -9.84
CA ASN A 525 -9.05 -29.55 -9.90
C ASN A 525 -9.81 -30.65 -10.66
N GLN A 526 -9.77 -31.86 -10.10
CA GLN A 526 -10.36 -33.06 -10.67
C GLN A 526 -11.89 -32.95 -10.77
N LEU A 527 -12.36 -32.49 -11.93
CA LEU A 527 -13.76 -32.51 -12.40
C LEU A 527 -14.32 -33.94 -12.59
N PHE A 528 -13.75 -34.96 -11.93
CA PHE A 528 -14.08 -36.37 -12.14
C PHE A 528 -15.57 -36.65 -11.90
N LEU A 529 -16.14 -36.07 -10.83
CA LEU A 529 -17.56 -36.22 -10.51
C LEU A 529 -18.50 -35.54 -11.55
N LEU A 530 -18.04 -34.51 -12.26
CA LEU A 530 -18.86 -33.78 -13.24
C LEU A 530 -18.76 -34.37 -14.66
N LYS A 531 -17.69 -35.13 -14.96
CA LYS A 531 -17.45 -35.77 -16.26
C LYS A 531 -18.14 -37.11 -16.44
N ASP A 532 -18.77 -37.64 -15.39
CA ASP A 532 -19.40 -38.95 -15.38
C ASP A 532 -20.89 -38.83 -15.75
N ASP A 533 -21.31 -39.57 -16.76
CA ASP A 533 -22.68 -39.52 -17.30
C ASP A 533 -23.72 -40.13 -16.36
N GLU A 534 -23.35 -41.08 -15.48
CA GLU A 534 -24.25 -41.61 -14.45
C GLU A 534 -24.61 -40.51 -13.45
N VAL A 535 -23.64 -39.65 -13.13
CA VAL A 535 -23.80 -38.52 -12.20
C VAL A 535 -24.69 -37.45 -12.80
N ASN A 536 -24.43 -37.08 -14.05
CA ASN A 536 -25.28 -36.14 -14.79
C ASN A 536 -26.73 -36.64 -14.92
N HIS A 537 -26.92 -37.94 -15.17
CA HIS A 537 -28.23 -38.57 -15.18
C HIS A 537 -28.91 -38.46 -13.80
N ASN A 538 -28.25 -38.91 -12.73
CA ASN A 538 -28.77 -38.86 -11.36
C ASN A 538 -29.15 -37.43 -10.93
N ILE A 539 -28.36 -36.43 -11.29
CA ILE A 539 -28.63 -35.02 -10.99
C ILE A 539 -29.85 -34.50 -11.77
N SER A 540 -30.04 -34.94 -13.02
CA SER A 540 -31.20 -34.56 -13.83
C SER A 540 -32.55 -35.06 -13.29
N LEU A 541 -32.53 -36.03 -12.38
CA LEU A 541 -33.72 -36.51 -11.66
C LEU A 541 -34.17 -35.56 -10.53
N HIS A 542 -33.36 -34.56 -10.17
CA HIS A 542 -33.68 -33.56 -9.17
C HIS A 542 -34.10 -32.22 -9.81
N HIS A 543 -34.90 -31.43 -9.09
CA HIS A 543 -35.26 -30.09 -9.54
C HIS A 543 -34.02 -29.19 -9.63
N LEU A 544 -33.79 -28.62 -10.82
CA LEU A 544 -32.75 -27.62 -11.06
C LEU A 544 -33.35 -26.20 -11.06
N PRO A 545 -32.60 -25.17 -10.62
CA PRO A 545 -31.20 -25.22 -10.18
C PRO A 545 -31.01 -25.96 -8.84
N ALA A 546 -29.84 -26.58 -8.66
CA ALA A 546 -29.50 -27.33 -7.45
C ALA A 546 -28.04 -27.10 -7.04
N VAL A 547 -27.74 -27.27 -5.74
CA VAL A 547 -26.38 -27.25 -5.19
C VAL A 547 -25.93 -28.66 -4.88
N LEU A 548 -24.67 -28.97 -5.14
CA LEU A 548 -24.08 -30.30 -5.02
C LEU A 548 -22.79 -30.24 -4.20
N VAL A 549 -22.62 -31.18 -3.29
CA VAL A 549 -21.39 -31.35 -2.51
C VAL A 549 -20.79 -32.72 -2.81
N ASP A 550 -19.63 -32.75 -3.44
CA ASP A 550 -18.78 -33.93 -3.57
C ASP A 550 -18.21 -34.27 -2.18
N LEU A 551 -18.74 -35.33 -1.59
CA LEU A 551 -18.38 -35.76 -0.24
C LEU A 551 -16.94 -36.29 -0.17
N ASN A 552 -16.43 -36.91 -1.23
CA ASN A 552 -15.04 -37.37 -1.30
C ASN A 552 -14.07 -36.18 -1.32
N ALA A 553 -14.38 -35.13 -2.07
CA ALA A 553 -13.61 -33.89 -2.06
C ALA A 553 -13.72 -33.16 -0.71
N PHE A 554 -14.90 -33.14 -0.10
CA PHE A 554 -15.12 -32.57 1.23
C PHE A 554 -14.30 -33.30 2.32
N ASP A 555 -14.31 -34.63 2.31
CA ASP A 555 -13.56 -35.47 3.25
C ASP A 555 -12.04 -35.42 3.02
N LYS A 556 -11.59 -35.23 1.78
CA LYS A 556 -10.19 -34.91 1.47
C LYS A 556 -9.76 -33.60 2.14
N ASN A 557 -10.60 -32.56 2.12
CA ASN A 557 -10.32 -31.29 2.81
C ASN A 557 -10.25 -31.44 4.33
N ILE A 558 -11.12 -32.27 4.93
CA ILE A 558 -11.07 -32.62 6.36
C ILE A 558 -9.77 -33.37 6.68
N SER A 559 -9.42 -34.37 5.87
CA SER A 559 -8.25 -35.22 6.10
C SER A 559 -6.94 -34.45 5.92
N PHE A 560 -6.87 -33.57 4.91
CA PHE A 560 -5.75 -32.67 4.69
C PHE A 560 -5.46 -31.79 5.92
N LEU A 561 -6.47 -31.10 6.43
CA LEU A 561 -6.34 -30.26 7.63
C LEU A 561 -5.96 -31.06 8.88
N ARG A 562 -6.53 -32.25 9.09
CA ARG A 562 -6.13 -33.14 10.20
C ARG A 562 -4.65 -33.48 10.11
N ASN A 563 -4.17 -33.85 8.92
CA ASN A 563 -2.78 -34.25 8.74
C ASN A 563 -1.81 -33.10 9.03
N GLN A 564 -2.11 -31.88 8.59
CA GLN A 564 -1.26 -30.72 8.90
C GLN A 564 -1.27 -30.32 10.38
N MET A 565 -2.40 -30.49 11.08
CA MET A 565 -2.47 -30.24 12.53
C MET A 565 -1.87 -31.37 13.38
N SER A 566 -1.55 -32.54 12.82
CA SER A 566 -1.10 -33.71 13.58
C SER A 566 0.23 -33.48 14.32
N VAL A 567 1.09 -32.61 13.79
CA VAL A 567 2.36 -32.20 14.42
C VAL A 567 2.20 -31.07 15.45
N HIS A 568 0.98 -30.54 15.63
CA HIS A 568 0.64 -29.39 16.48
C HIS A 568 -0.39 -29.78 17.56
N SER A 569 -0.04 -30.75 18.41
CA SER A 569 -0.93 -31.46 19.33
C SER A 569 -1.67 -30.63 20.40
N GLN A 570 -1.40 -29.33 20.53
CA GLN A 570 -2.04 -28.42 21.49
C GLN A 570 -3.01 -27.42 20.84
N THR A 571 -3.02 -27.31 19.50
CA THR A 571 -3.83 -26.32 18.78
C THR A 571 -4.99 -27.02 18.07
N THR A 572 -6.20 -26.53 18.28
CA THR A 572 -7.42 -27.11 17.66
C THR A 572 -7.92 -26.26 16.48
N ILE A 573 -8.79 -26.83 15.64
CA ILE A 573 -9.49 -26.09 14.57
C ILE A 573 -10.92 -25.80 15.02
N ARG A 574 -11.28 -24.51 15.12
CA ARG A 574 -12.66 -24.07 15.31
C ARG A 574 -13.33 -23.84 13.95
N ILE A 575 -14.55 -24.38 13.79
CA ILE A 575 -15.24 -24.38 12.48
C ILE A 575 -16.07 -23.10 12.33
N ALA A 576 -15.76 -22.27 11.35
CA ALA A 576 -16.56 -21.08 11.01
C ALA A 576 -17.85 -21.48 10.27
N SER A 577 -18.93 -21.69 11.04
CA SER A 577 -20.22 -22.21 10.57
C SER A 577 -20.81 -21.42 9.40
N LYS A 578 -20.63 -20.09 9.41
CA LYS A 578 -21.01 -19.15 8.35
C LYS A 578 -20.53 -19.51 6.94
N SER A 579 -19.49 -20.34 6.83
CA SER A 579 -18.92 -20.78 5.55
C SER A 579 -19.54 -22.08 5.02
N ILE A 580 -20.33 -22.78 5.84
CA ILE A 580 -20.93 -24.09 5.51
C ILE A 580 -22.46 -24.00 5.53
N ARG A 581 -23.06 -23.52 6.62
CA ARG A 581 -24.53 -23.35 6.82
C ARG A 581 -25.41 -24.58 6.50
N VAL A 582 -24.84 -25.77 6.66
CA VAL A 582 -25.47 -27.07 6.46
C VAL A 582 -25.14 -27.94 7.68
N PRO A 583 -26.08 -28.15 8.61
CA PRO A 583 -25.82 -28.89 9.86
C PRO A 583 -25.25 -30.29 9.64
N PHE A 584 -25.70 -31.02 8.62
CA PHE A 584 -25.16 -32.34 8.24
C PHE A 584 -23.63 -32.30 8.04
N LEU A 585 -23.12 -31.28 7.36
CA LEU A 585 -21.69 -31.14 7.06
C LEU A 585 -20.89 -30.61 8.27
N LEU A 586 -21.50 -29.76 9.11
CA LEU A 586 -20.90 -29.35 10.38
C LEU A 586 -20.72 -30.55 11.33
N GLN A 587 -21.76 -31.39 11.45
CA GLN A 587 -21.72 -32.61 12.25
C GLN A 587 -20.68 -33.59 11.69
N ARG A 588 -20.59 -33.72 10.36
CA ARG A 588 -19.58 -34.58 9.72
C ARG A 588 -18.17 -34.18 10.13
N ILE A 589 -17.81 -32.90 10.05
CA ILE A 589 -16.46 -32.43 10.44
C ILE A 589 -16.20 -32.74 11.92
N LEU A 590 -17.10 -32.34 12.83
CA LEU A 590 -16.94 -32.55 14.27
C LEU A 590 -16.88 -34.04 14.65
N SER A 591 -17.65 -34.91 13.99
CA SER A 591 -17.65 -36.35 14.27
C SER A 591 -16.31 -37.03 13.99
N THR A 592 -15.42 -36.39 13.22
CA THR A 592 -14.07 -36.92 12.99
C THR A 592 -13.10 -36.67 14.15
N GLY A 593 -13.49 -35.88 15.17
CA GLY A 593 -12.68 -35.59 16.35
C GLY A 593 -11.47 -34.69 16.06
N HIS A 594 -10.41 -34.82 16.88
CA HIS A 594 -9.21 -33.99 16.80
C HIS A 594 -8.66 -33.85 15.36
N PRO A 595 -8.30 -32.65 14.89
CA PRO A 595 -8.15 -31.38 15.63
C PRO A 595 -9.44 -30.57 15.79
N TYR A 596 -10.59 -31.02 15.28
CA TYR A 596 -11.80 -30.19 15.20
C TYR A 596 -12.49 -30.04 16.55
N LYS A 597 -12.78 -28.79 16.94
CA LYS A 597 -13.38 -28.45 18.22
C LYS A 597 -14.31 -27.24 18.07
N GLY A 598 -15.59 -27.45 18.38
CA GLY A 598 -16.59 -26.39 18.47
C GLY A 598 -16.85 -25.63 17.18
N LEU A 599 -17.79 -24.70 17.28
CA LEU A 599 -18.24 -23.84 16.19
C LEU A 599 -17.91 -22.38 16.52
N MET A 600 -17.57 -21.62 15.48
CA MET A 600 -17.57 -20.16 15.49
C MET A 600 -18.82 -19.69 14.75
N CYS A 601 -19.81 -19.26 15.52
CA CYS A 601 -21.10 -18.76 15.02
C CYS A 601 -21.00 -17.27 14.68
N TYR A 602 -21.83 -16.80 13.76
CA TYR A 602 -21.88 -15.40 13.33
C TYR A 602 -23.08 -14.61 13.87
N ALA A 603 -24.02 -15.29 14.52
CA ALA A 603 -25.17 -14.73 15.23
C ALA A 603 -25.42 -15.54 16.51
N VAL A 604 -26.18 -15.00 17.45
CA VAL A 604 -26.48 -15.67 18.74
C VAL A 604 -27.58 -16.72 18.55
N GLU A 605 -28.59 -16.38 17.76
CA GLU A 605 -29.71 -17.22 17.38
C GLU A 605 -29.27 -18.40 16.50
N GLU A 606 -28.14 -18.26 15.78
CA GLU A 606 -27.48 -19.37 15.10
C GLU A 606 -27.00 -20.43 16.11
N ALA A 607 -26.37 -20.00 17.20
CA ALA A 607 -25.91 -20.91 18.25
C ALA A 607 -27.07 -21.56 19.01
N GLU A 608 -28.17 -20.84 19.24
CA GLU A 608 -29.39 -21.45 19.81
C GLU A 608 -29.97 -22.52 18.88
N PHE A 609 -30.13 -22.19 17.60
CA PHE A 609 -30.61 -23.14 16.59
C PHE A 609 -29.72 -24.38 16.53
N LEU A 610 -28.40 -24.21 16.42
CA LEU A 610 -27.45 -25.32 16.41
C LEU A 610 -27.48 -26.10 17.73
N SER A 611 -27.67 -25.44 18.87
CA SER A 611 -27.81 -26.14 20.16
C SER A 611 -29.07 -27.00 20.24
N SER A 612 -30.17 -26.57 19.62
CA SER A 612 -31.39 -27.40 19.48
C SER A 612 -31.20 -28.60 18.54
N LEU A 613 -30.23 -28.53 17.61
CA LEU A 613 -29.76 -29.67 16.81
C LEU A 613 -28.68 -30.53 17.50
N GLY A 614 -28.36 -30.25 18.77
CA GLY A 614 -27.43 -31.05 19.57
C GLY A 614 -25.97 -30.59 19.58
N PHE A 615 -25.61 -29.52 18.84
CA PHE A 615 -24.26 -28.95 18.88
C PHE A 615 -23.96 -28.27 20.23
N ASP A 616 -22.66 -28.11 20.53
CA ASP A 616 -22.12 -27.44 21.72
C ASP A 616 -20.73 -26.84 21.40
N ASP A 617 -20.15 -26.09 22.34
CA ASP A 617 -18.89 -25.33 22.19
C ASP A 617 -18.98 -24.24 21.10
N PHE A 618 -19.75 -23.20 21.42
CA PHE A 618 -20.00 -22.03 20.60
C PHE A 618 -19.11 -20.84 20.98
N LEU A 619 -18.50 -20.24 19.96
CA LEU A 619 -17.87 -18.92 20.03
C LEU A 619 -18.63 -17.98 19.08
N ILE A 620 -19.39 -17.04 19.64
CA ILE A 620 -20.10 -16.03 18.85
C ILE A 620 -19.09 -14.97 18.42
N ALA A 621 -18.80 -14.91 17.12
CA ALA A 621 -17.67 -14.18 16.55
C ALA A 621 -17.81 -12.65 16.55
N TYR A 622 -19.00 -12.12 16.83
CA TYR A 622 -19.32 -10.71 16.71
C TYR A 622 -20.10 -10.23 17.95
N PRO A 623 -19.85 -9.00 18.43
CA PRO A 623 -20.58 -8.43 19.55
C PRO A 623 -22.04 -8.13 19.18
N THR A 624 -22.90 -8.12 20.19
CA THR A 624 -24.30 -7.68 20.09
C THR A 624 -24.70 -6.87 21.32
N GLN A 625 -25.74 -6.06 21.17
CA GLN A 625 -26.41 -5.30 22.23
C GLN A 625 -27.93 -5.58 22.29
N GLN A 626 -28.43 -6.58 21.54
CA GLN A 626 -29.85 -6.90 21.59
C GLN A 626 -30.19 -7.65 22.88
N ILE A 627 -31.26 -7.22 23.56
CA ILE A 627 -31.71 -7.83 24.82
C ILE A 627 -32.08 -9.30 24.61
N LEU A 628 -32.73 -9.63 23.48
CA LEU A 628 -33.08 -11.00 23.10
C LEU A 628 -31.84 -11.91 22.96
N ASP A 629 -30.74 -11.39 22.41
CA ASP A 629 -29.49 -12.14 22.34
C ASP A 629 -28.95 -12.42 23.73
N TYR A 630 -29.02 -11.46 24.66
CA TYR A 630 -28.58 -11.68 26.04
C TYR A 630 -29.46 -12.71 26.77
N GLU A 631 -30.77 -12.74 26.49
CA GLU A 631 -31.68 -13.80 26.99
C GLU A 631 -31.28 -15.18 26.46
N ILE A 632 -30.98 -15.30 25.16
CA ILE A 632 -30.51 -16.54 24.53
C ILE A 632 -29.17 -16.98 25.10
N LEU A 633 -28.18 -16.08 25.20
CA LEU A 633 -26.88 -16.37 25.79
C LEU A 633 -27.01 -16.84 27.24
N ARG A 634 -27.85 -16.18 28.04
CA ARG A 634 -28.15 -16.56 29.43
C ARG A 634 -28.84 -17.92 29.49
N ASN A 635 -29.80 -18.20 28.61
CA ASN A 635 -30.49 -19.50 28.52
C ASN A 635 -29.50 -20.64 28.19
N LEU A 636 -28.68 -20.47 27.15
CA LEU A 636 -27.68 -21.45 26.72
C LEU A 636 -26.65 -21.72 27.83
N HIS A 637 -26.08 -20.67 28.42
CA HIS A 637 -25.03 -20.78 29.43
C HIS A 637 -25.53 -21.26 30.79
N ASP A 638 -26.64 -20.71 31.29
CA ASP A 638 -27.07 -20.90 32.66
C ASP A 638 -28.17 -21.95 32.82
N LYS A 639 -29.15 -22.04 31.91
CA LYS A 639 -30.21 -23.06 31.99
C LYS A 639 -29.80 -24.36 31.31
N GLN A 640 -29.28 -24.28 30.08
CA GLN A 640 -28.88 -25.45 29.29
C GLN A 640 -27.43 -25.92 29.57
N LYS A 641 -26.68 -25.16 30.39
CA LYS A 641 -25.27 -25.41 30.76
C LYS A 641 -24.34 -25.69 29.57
N ARG A 642 -24.64 -25.12 28.39
CA ARG A 642 -23.82 -25.20 27.17
C ARG A 642 -22.50 -24.45 27.33
N LYS A 643 -21.52 -24.83 26.52
CA LYS A 643 -20.31 -24.05 26.30
C LYS A 643 -20.63 -23.00 25.25
N VAL A 644 -20.87 -21.76 25.68
CA VAL A 644 -21.07 -20.61 24.80
C VAL A 644 -20.25 -19.45 25.33
N SER A 645 -19.59 -18.71 24.43
CA SER A 645 -18.84 -17.49 24.72
C SER A 645 -19.05 -16.47 23.61
N ILE A 646 -18.99 -15.18 23.93
CA ILE A 646 -19.18 -14.09 22.95
C ILE A 646 -17.93 -13.22 22.83
N VAL A 647 -17.64 -12.81 21.60
CA VAL A 647 -16.64 -11.79 21.30
C VAL A 647 -17.17 -10.41 21.70
N VAL A 648 -16.40 -9.69 22.51
CA VAL A 648 -16.64 -8.32 22.93
C VAL A 648 -15.41 -7.46 22.69
N ASP A 649 -15.60 -6.16 22.51
CA ASP A 649 -14.53 -5.23 22.16
C ASP A 649 -14.68 -3.84 22.82
N HIS A 650 -15.76 -3.60 23.57
CA HIS A 650 -16.08 -2.29 24.14
C HIS A 650 -16.53 -2.37 25.61
N ILE A 651 -16.01 -1.45 26.44
CA ILE A 651 -16.21 -1.40 27.89
C ILE A 651 -17.69 -1.33 28.28
N GLN A 652 -18.47 -0.48 27.60
CA GLN A 652 -19.88 -0.29 27.92
C GLN A 652 -20.67 -1.59 27.74
N PHE A 653 -20.44 -2.31 26.64
CA PHE A 653 -21.18 -3.54 26.31
C PHE A 653 -20.85 -4.67 27.29
N ILE A 654 -19.60 -4.70 27.79
CA ILE A 654 -19.17 -5.61 28.85
C ILE A 654 -19.91 -5.30 30.18
N GLY A 655 -20.12 -4.02 30.49
CA GLY A 655 -20.90 -3.57 31.65
C GLY A 655 -22.38 -3.97 31.53
N GLU A 656 -23.01 -3.62 30.41
CA GLU A 656 -24.41 -3.98 30.08
C GLU A 656 -24.63 -5.49 30.16
N LEU A 657 -23.73 -6.30 29.58
CA LEU A 657 -23.79 -7.76 29.65
C LEU A 657 -23.62 -8.28 31.09
N ASN A 658 -22.70 -7.72 31.88
CA ASN A 658 -22.54 -8.11 33.29
C ASN A 658 -23.79 -7.79 34.13
N GLU A 659 -24.41 -6.64 33.92
CA GLU A 659 -25.65 -6.27 34.62
C GLU A 659 -26.79 -7.22 34.21
N PHE A 660 -26.95 -7.51 32.92
CA PHE A 660 -27.94 -8.46 32.43
C PHE A 660 -27.73 -9.90 32.94
N MET A 661 -26.47 -10.31 33.09
CA MET A 661 -26.07 -11.61 33.62
C MET A 661 -26.21 -11.71 35.15
N THR A 662 -26.77 -10.69 35.84
CA THR A 662 -27.00 -10.73 37.29
C THR A 662 -27.80 -11.96 37.71
N GLY A 663 -27.23 -12.72 38.65
CA GLY A 663 -27.86 -13.89 39.27
C GLY A 663 -27.72 -15.22 38.53
N ILE A 664 -26.83 -15.33 37.53
CA ILE A 664 -26.44 -16.65 36.97
C ILE A 664 -25.50 -17.41 37.91
N ASP A 665 -25.48 -18.74 37.82
CA ASP A 665 -24.72 -19.61 38.74
C ASP A 665 -23.19 -19.49 38.57
N ARG A 666 -22.73 -19.25 37.34
CA ARG A 666 -21.32 -19.19 36.95
C ARG A 666 -21.08 -18.00 36.03
N PRO A 667 -19.99 -17.21 36.16
CA PRO A 667 -19.75 -16.06 35.29
C PRO A 667 -19.80 -16.41 33.80
N PHE A 668 -20.41 -15.53 33.00
CA PHE A 668 -20.54 -15.72 31.56
C PHE A 668 -19.20 -15.45 30.85
N PRO A 669 -18.71 -16.35 29.99
CA PRO A 669 -17.37 -16.22 29.40
C PRO A 669 -17.38 -15.30 28.19
N ILE A 670 -16.50 -14.29 28.23
CA ILE A 670 -16.29 -13.33 27.14
C ILE A 670 -14.89 -13.49 26.54
N ILE A 671 -14.79 -13.23 25.24
CA ILE A 671 -13.54 -13.23 24.46
C ILE A 671 -13.28 -11.80 23.98
N LEU A 672 -12.10 -11.24 24.25
CA LEU A 672 -11.81 -9.85 23.91
C LEU A 672 -11.16 -9.76 22.51
N GLU A 673 -11.80 -9.06 21.56
CA GLU A 673 -11.25 -8.86 20.20
C GLU A 673 -10.18 -7.77 20.20
N PHE A 674 -8.95 -8.15 19.82
CA PHE A 674 -7.88 -7.21 19.53
C PHE A 674 -7.88 -6.84 18.04
N ASP A 675 -7.80 -5.55 17.74
CA ASP A 675 -7.80 -5.02 16.37
C ASP A 675 -6.54 -5.45 15.61
N GLY A 676 -6.67 -6.54 14.85
CA GLY A 676 -5.65 -7.04 13.93
C GLY A 676 -5.43 -6.16 12.70
N SER A 677 -6.13 -5.03 12.52
CA SER A 677 -5.96 -4.20 11.33
C SER A 677 -4.58 -3.51 11.26
N TYR A 678 -4.06 -3.44 10.05
CA TYR A 678 -2.85 -2.73 9.73
C TYR A 678 -3.14 -1.22 9.63
N ARG A 679 -3.00 -0.53 10.77
CA ARG A 679 -3.05 0.93 10.88
C ARG A 679 -1.64 1.53 10.90
N MET A 680 -1.48 2.68 10.25
CA MET A 680 -0.29 3.53 10.25
C MET A 680 -0.72 5.02 10.26
N LEU A 681 0.23 5.94 10.43
CA LEU A 681 -0.03 7.39 10.44
C LEU A 681 -1.11 7.81 11.48
N GLY A 682 -1.04 7.30 12.72
CA GLY A 682 -2.05 7.60 13.75
C GLY A 682 -3.48 7.15 13.44
N GLY A 683 -3.71 6.45 12.31
CA GLY A 683 -5.03 6.01 11.84
C GLY A 683 -5.42 6.47 10.44
N TYR A 684 -4.67 7.39 9.80
CA TYR A 684 -4.98 7.83 8.43
C TYR A 684 -4.90 6.68 7.40
N ILE A 685 -4.01 5.70 7.64
CA ILE A 685 -3.99 4.44 6.89
C ILE A 685 -4.72 3.38 7.71
N HIS A 686 -5.61 2.64 7.06
CA HIS A 686 -6.24 1.46 7.63
C HIS A 686 -6.44 0.38 6.57
N ILE A 687 -5.80 -0.76 6.76
CA ILE A 687 -5.99 -1.99 5.96
C ILE A 687 -6.45 -3.09 6.92
N GLY A 688 -7.67 -3.60 6.75
CA GLY A 688 -8.30 -4.49 7.71
C GLY A 688 -9.78 -4.18 7.90
N ALA A 689 -10.35 -4.64 9.01
CA ALA A 689 -11.71 -4.30 9.42
C ALA A 689 -11.70 -3.13 10.41
N ARG A 690 -12.55 -2.12 10.19
CA ARG A 690 -12.81 -1.04 11.16
C ARG A 690 -13.84 -1.49 12.20
N ARG A 691 -13.50 -2.51 12.98
CA ARG A 691 -14.36 -3.10 14.02
C ARG A 691 -13.83 -2.75 15.41
N SER A 692 -13.03 -3.63 16.02
CA SER A 692 -12.51 -3.41 17.38
C SER A 692 -11.84 -2.04 17.61
N PRO A 693 -12.16 -1.37 18.74
CA PRO A 693 -11.44 -0.20 19.23
C PRO A 693 -10.19 -0.58 20.06
N VAL A 694 -10.00 -1.86 20.41
CA VAL A 694 -8.88 -2.36 21.23
C VAL A 694 -7.63 -2.51 20.38
N ARG A 695 -6.78 -1.48 20.35
CA ARG A 695 -5.64 -1.35 19.41
C ARG A 695 -4.26 -1.36 20.06
N THR A 696 -4.19 -1.24 21.38
CA THR A 696 -2.92 -1.15 22.13
C THR A 696 -2.92 -2.13 23.29
N ILE A 697 -1.73 -2.61 23.64
CA ILE A 697 -1.55 -3.53 24.77
C ILE A 697 -1.94 -2.88 26.10
N SER A 698 -1.73 -1.56 26.26
CA SER A 698 -2.21 -0.83 27.45
C SER A 698 -3.73 -0.87 27.53
N HIS A 699 -4.44 -0.43 26.48
CA HIS A 699 -5.91 -0.40 26.49
C HIS A 699 -6.50 -1.80 26.68
N LEU A 700 -5.87 -2.83 26.10
CA LEU A 700 -6.22 -4.23 26.35
C LEU A 700 -6.10 -4.57 27.85
N ILE A 701 -4.96 -4.28 28.48
CA ILE A 701 -4.75 -4.52 29.92
C ILE A 701 -5.75 -3.73 30.78
N ASP A 702 -6.04 -2.47 30.43
CA ASP A 702 -7.00 -1.63 31.15
C ASP A 702 -8.40 -2.27 31.16
N ILE A 703 -8.83 -2.83 30.02
CA ILE A 703 -10.09 -3.59 29.90
C ILE A 703 -10.02 -4.90 30.71
N ILE A 704 -8.91 -5.63 30.67
CA ILE A 704 -8.73 -6.89 31.44
C ILE A 704 -8.84 -6.62 32.96
N GLU A 705 -8.16 -5.60 33.46
CA GLU A 705 -8.19 -5.23 34.89
C GLU A 705 -9.54 -4.63 35.32
N MET A 706 -10.36 -4.15 34.38
CA MET A 706 -11.76 -3.82 34.62
C MET A 706 -12.62 -5.09 34.68
N ILE A 707 -12.52 -6.00 33.71
CA ILE A 707 -13.31 -7.26 33.68
C ILE A 707 -13.11 -8.05 34.98
N LYS A 708 -11.88 -8.11 35.50
CA LYS A 708 -11.56 -8.78 36.78
C LYS A 708 -12.30 -8.24 38.01
N LYS A 709 -12.96 -7.08 37.92
CA LYS A 709 -13.79 -6.49 39.00
C LYS A 709 -15.27 -6.80 38.84
N LEU A 710 -15.67 -7.35 37.69
CA LEU A 710 -17.04 -7.74 37.38
C LEU A 710 -17.34 -9.13 37.96
N LYS A 711 -18.61 -9.38 38.32
CA LYS A 711 -19.02 -10.59 39.04
C LYS A 711 -19.66 -11.63 38.14
N PHE A 712 -20.36 -11.21 37.10
CA PHE A 712 -21.21 -12.06 36.27
C PHE A 712 -20.67 -12.31 34.86
N VAL A 713 -19.51 -11.74 34.52
CA VAL A 713 -18.74 -12.07 33.31
C VAL A 713 -17.30 -12.43 33.69
N GLN A 714 -16.66 -13.31 32.91
CA GLN A 714 -15.25 -13.66 33.04
C GLN A 714 -14.54 -13.57 31.69
N LEU A 715 -13.32 -13.07 31.66
CA LEU A 715 -12.49 -13.14 30.46
C LEU A 715 -11.96 -14.57 30.31
N GLU A 716 -12.35 -15.26 29.24
CA GLU A 716 -11.90 -16.63 28.95
C GLU A 716 -10.84 -16.67 27.84
N GLY A 717 -10.71 -15.60 27.06
CA GLY A 717 -9.78 -15.58 25.93
C GLY A 717 -9.62 -14.26 25.19
N LEU A 718 -8.71 -14.28 24.22
CA LEU A 718 -8.51 -13.23 23.22
C LEU A 718 -8.82 -13.76 21.82
N MET A 719 -9.28 -12.86 20.94
CA MET A 719 -9.36 -13.11 19.50
C MET A 719 -8.55 -12.06 18.75
N LEU A 720 -7.80 -12.49 17.73
CA LEU A 720 -7.19 -11.60 16.75
C LEU A 720 -7.46 -12.16 15.36
N TYR A 721 -8.33 -11.48 14.60
CA TYR A 721 -8.78 -11.94 13.27
C TYR A 721 -8.29 -11.03 12.14
N GLU A 722 -7.33 -11.53 11.36
CA GLU A 722 -6.68 -10.83 10.25
C GLU A 722 -7.48 -10.82 8.93
N SER A 723 -8.67 -10.21 8.96
CA SER A 723 -9.62 -10.19 7.83
C SER A 723 -9.05 -9.78 6.45
N HIS A 724 -7.98 -9.00 6.42
CA HIS A 724 -7.29 -8.52 5.21
C HIS A 724 -6.29 -9.53 4.62
N ILE A 725 -5.78 -10.47 5.42
CA ILE A 725 -4.95 -11.60 4.95
C ILE A 725 -5.89 -12.74 4.53
N ALA A 726 -6.84 -13.11 5.39
CA ALA A 726 -7.72 -14.26 5.18
C ALA A 726 -8.84 -14.05 4.15
N GLY A 727 -9.09 -12.80 3.73
CA GLY A 727 -10.21 -12.41 2.85
C GLY A 727 -9.83 -11.84 1.48
N VAL A 728 -8.55 -11.74 1.14
CA VAL A 728 -8.05 -11.20 -0.15
C VAL A 728 -7.19 -12.25 -0.87
N GLY A 729 -7.47 -12.53 -2.15
CA GLY A 729 -6.65 -13.43 -2.97
C GLY A 729 -5.40 -12.76 -3.55
N ASP A 730 -4.28 -13.48 -3.57
CA ASP A 730 -2.94 -13.00 -3.94
C ASP A 730 -2.69 -12.88 -5.45
N ILE A 731 -3.36 -13.73 -6.24
CA ILE A 731 -3.14 -13.94 -7.68
C ILE A 731 -4.46 -13.62 -8.41
N ASN A 732 -4.87 -12.36 -8.41
CA ASN A 732 -6.02 -11.92 -9.19
C ASN A 732 -5.66 -11.92 -10.69
N PRO A 733 -6.25 -12.77 -11.53
CA PRO A 733 -5.91 -12.84 -12.96
C PRO A 733 -6.43 -11.62 -13.73
N ASN A 734 -7.51 -10.99 -13.26
CA ASN A 734 -8.16 -9.86 -13.93
C ASN A 734 -7.52 -8.51 -13.53
N ASN A 735 -6.71 -8.48 -12.47
CA ASN A 735 -5.93 -7.32 -12.03
C ASN A 735 -4.53 -7.77 -11.62
N PHE A 736 -3.79 -8.43 -12.51
CA PHE A 736 -2.50 -9.05 -12.17
C PHE A 736 -1.45 -8.06 -11.62
N TRP A 737 -1.57 -6.77 -11.98
CA TRP A 737 -0.78 -5.66 -11.43
C TRP A 737 -0.98 -5.41 -9.93
N LEU A 738 -2.12 -5.81 -9.35
CA LEU A 738 -2.35 -5.73 -7.90
C LEU A 738 -1.68 -6.88 -7.13
N ASN A 739 -1.27 -7.96 -7.80
CA ASN A 739 -0.74 -9.15 -7.14
C ASN A 739 0.55 -8.85 -6.32
N PRO A 740 1.52 -8.06 -6.82
CA PRO A 740 2.67 -7.61 -6.01
C PRO A 740 2.26 -6.72 -4.83
N PHE A 741 1.21 -5.91 -4.98
CA PHE A 741 0.69 -5.07 -3.89
C PHE A 741 0.01 -5.93 -2.81
N ILE A 742 -0.83 -6.89 -3.19
CA ILE A 742 -1.52 -7.80 -2.27
C ILE A 742 -0.50 -8.69 -1.56
N TYR A 743 0.47 -9.25 -2.29
CA TYR A 743 1.59 -10.00 -1.73
C TYR A 743 2.38 -9.18 -0.71
N CYS A 744 2.78 -7.95 -1.07
CA CYS A 744 3.49 -7.03 -0.18
C CYS A 744 2.67 -6.67 1.07
N MET A 745 1.38 -6.38 0.91
CA MET A 745 0.44 -6.08 1.99
C MET A 745 0.30 -7.28 2.93
N LYS A 746 0.08 -8.49 2.41
CA LYS A 746 0.02 -9.70 3.23
C LYS A 746 1.34 -9.99 3.92
N HIS A 747 2.48 -9.88 3.24
CA HIS A 747 3.79 -10.14 3.83
C HIS A 747 4.06 -9.25 5.06
N PHE A 748 3.89 -7.92 4.94
CA PHE A 748 4.05 -7.01 6.07
C PHE A 748 2.98 -7.18 7.15
N SER A 749 1.75 -7.52 6.75
CA SER A 749 0.68 -7.80 7.70
C SER A 749 0.98 -9.07 8.50
N ILE A 750 1.42 -10.16 7.86
CA ILE A 750 1.82 -11.42 8.52
C ILE A 750 2.94 -11.16 9.54
N LEU A 751 4.00 -10.45 9.15
CA LEU A 751 5.10 -10.11 10.09
C LEU A 751 4.62 -9.29 11.29
N LYS A 752 3.70 -8.33 11.11
CA LYS A 752 3.11 -7.56 12.21
C LYS A 752 2.20 -8.43 13.08
N ILE A 753 1.40 -9.29 12.47
CA ILE A 753 0.47 -10.20 13.14
C ILE A 753 1.23 -11.26 13.96
N GLN A 754 2.38 -11.74 13.47
CA GLN A 754 3.30 -12.60 14.21
C GLN A 754 3.83 -11.93 15.49
N GLN A 755 4.31 -10.69 15.37
CA GLN A 755 4.78 -9.93 16.53
C GLN A 755 3.66 -9.65 17.53
N LEU A 756 2.46 -9.28 17.04
CA LEU A 756 1.28 -9.06 17.87
C LEU A 756 0.82 -10.34 18.55
N ARG A 757 0.69 -11.46 17.84
CA ARG A 757 0.31 -12.76 18.42
C ARG A 757 1.31 -13.22 19.46
N LYS A 758 2.61 -13.04 19.23
CA LYS A 758 3.63 -13.30 20.26
C LYS A 758 3.47 -12.41 21.49
N ALA A 759 3.15 -11.11 21.33
CA ALA A 759 2.91 -10.24 22.47
C ALA A 759 1.62 -10.62 23.23
N LEU A 760 0.53 -10.92 22.51
CA LEU A 760 -0.75 -11.33 23.07
C LEU A 760 -0.69 -12.71 23.75
N SER A 761 0.11 -13.66 23.27
CA SER A 761 0.25 -14.96 23.93
C SER A 761 0.92 -14.85 25.32
N HIS A 762 1.83 -13.89 25.51
CA HIS A 762 2.37 -13.59 26.84
C HIS A 762 1.29 -13.01 27.77
N ILE A 763 0.30 -12.29 27.23
CA ILE A 763 -0.86 -11.79 27.98
C ILE A 763 -1.80 -12.95 28.31
N CYS A 764 -2.07 -13.85 27.37
CA CYS A 764 -2.84 -15.06 27.63
C CYS A 764 -2.23 -15.89 28.75
N LEU A 765 -0.91 -16.12 28.73
CA LEU A 765 -0.18 -16.81 29.81
C LEU A 765 -0.22 -16.04 31.14
N LYS A 766 -0.07 -14.70 31.12
CA LYS A 766 -0.11 -13.86 32.32
C LYS A 766 -1.48 -13.89 33.03
N TYR A 767 -2.56 -14.02 32.27
CA TYR A 767 -3.95 -13.96 32.77
C TYR A 767 -4.67 -15.32 32.76
N ASP A 768 -3.95 -16.42 32.52
CA ASP A 768 -4.49 -17.79 32.44
C ASP A 768 -5.68 -17.94 31.45
N LEU A 769 -5.55 -17.29 30.29
CA LEU A 769 -6.60 -17.27 29.26
C LEU A 769 -6.59 -18.57 28.45
N LYS A 770 -7.73 -19.27 28.46
CA LYS A 770 -7.89 -20.61 27.88
C LYS A 770 -8.04 -20.62 26.36
N ILE A 771 -8.48 -19.51 25.79
CA ILE A 771 -8.69 -19.36 24.35
C ILE A 771 -7.81 -18.21 23.83
N PHE A 772 -6.93 -18.51 22.89
CA PHE A 772 -6.38 -17.53 21.99
C PHE A 772 -6.66 -17.96 20.54
N ASN A 773 -7.65 -17.32 19.94
CA ASN A 773 -8.16 -17.65 18.61
C ASN A 773 -7.64 -16.68 17.54
N GLY A 774 -7.31 -17.22 16.36
CA GLY A 774 -7.03 -16.44 15.16
C GLY A 774 -7.13 -17.26 13.88
N GLY A 775 -6.70 -16.69 12.76
CA GLY A 775 -6.64 -17.43 11.50
C GLY A 775 -7.91 -17.39 10.65
N GLY A 776 -7.75 -17.87 9.42
CA GLY A 776 -8.80 -18.11 8.45
C GLY A 776 -8.26 -19.04 7.35
N THR A 777 -9.12 -19.57 6.48
CA THR A 777 -8.68 -20.44 5.37
C THR A 777 -7.56 -19.80 4.53
N GLY A 778 -7.68 -18.49 4.26
CA GLY A 778 -6.72 -17.72 3.46
C GLY A 778 -5.47 -17.23 4.20
N SER A 779 -5.35 -17.54 5.49
CA SER A 779 -4.15 -17.30 6.33
C SER A 779 -3.71 -18.56 7.08
N PHE A 780 -4.20 -19.74 6.69
CA PHE A 780 -3.94 -21.00 7.39
C PHE A 780 -2.45 -21.34 7.45
N MET A 781 -1.67 -21.16 6.38
CA MET A 781 -0.23 -21.48 6.42
C MET A 781 0.57 -20.59 7.38
N SER A 782 0.35 -19.27 7.33
CA SER A 782 1.01 -18.35 8.27
C SER A 782 0.56 -18.63 9.70
N THR A 783 -0.72 -18.92 9.90
CA THR A 783 -1.25 -19.22 11.24
C THR A 783 -0.80 -20.59 11.76
N LEU A 784 -0.56 -21.57 10.88
CA LEU A 784 -0.07 -22.90 11.23
C LEU A 784 1.36 -22.88 11.74
N SER A 785 2.25 -22.10 11.11
CA SER A 785 3.63 -21.90 11.60
C SER A 785 3.68 -21.14 12.94
N GLU A 786 2.60 -20.45 13.29
CA GLU A 786 2.38 -19.73 14.55
C GLU A 786 1.52 -20.53 15.56
N SER A 787 1.13 -21.77 15.24
CA SER A 787 0.25 -22.60 16.09
C SER A 787 0.76 -22.75 17.53
N SER A 788 2.08 -22.79 17.74
CA SER A 788 2.70 -22.85 19.07
C SER A 788 2.35 -21.69 20.01
N VAL A 789 1.80 -20.57 19.51
CA VAL A 789 1.29 -19.46 20.33
C VAL A 789 -0.23 -19.32 20.33
N LEU A 790 -0.97 -20.18 19.62
CA LEU A 790 -2.43 -20.14 19.50
C LEU A 790 -3.05 -21.43 20.05
N THR A 791 -4.18 -21.32 20.76
CA THR A 791 -4.92 -22.49 21.23
C THR A 791 -5.90 -22.99 20.15
N GLU A 792 -6.41 -22.10 19.29
CA GLU A 792 -7.41 -22.42 18.28
C GLU A 792 -7.20 -21.64 16.97
N ILE A 793 -7.28 -22.33 15.83
CA ILE A 793 -7.26 -21.74 14.48
C ILE A 793 -8.66 -21.84 13.86
N THR A 794 -9.19 -20.74 13.34
CA THR A 794 -10.53 -20.71 12.74
C THR A 794 -10.49 -21.04 11.25
N ILE A 795 -11.25 -22.06 10.81
CA ILE A 795 -11.32 -22.49 9.39
C ILE A 795 -12.77 -22.69 8.96
N GLY A 796 -13.11 -22.34 7.71
CA GLY A 796 -14.46 -22.52 7.17
C GLY A 796 -14.50 -22.73 5.66
N SER A 797 -14.18 -21.71 4.86
CA SER A 797 -14.32 -21.79 3.41
C SER A 797 -13.49 -22.89 2.74
N GLY A 798 -12.40 -23.34 3.37
CA GLY A 798 -11.53 -24.41 2.87
C GLY A 798 -12.20 -25.78 2.78
N PHE A 799 -13.28 -26.04 3.53
CA PHE A 799 -14.04 -27.28 3.39
C PHE A 799 -14.76 -27.37 2.03
N PHE A 800 -15.18 -26.22 1.47
CA PHE A 800 -15.81 -26.11 0.14
C PHE A 800 -14.86 -25.69 -1.00
N GLN A 801 -13.80 -24.94 -0.68
CA GLN A 801 -12.83 -24.37 -1.63
C GLN A 801 -13.52 -23.62 -2.81
N PRO A 802 -14.23 -22.50 -2.54
CA PRO A 802 -14.81 -21.66 -3.59
C PRO A 802 -13.74 -21.01 -4.46
N HIS A 803 -14.07 -20.62 -5.70
CA HIS A 803 -13.07 -20.19 -6.69
C HIS A 803 -12.31 -18.91 -6.33
N LEU A 804 -12.81 -18.11 -5.39
CA LEU A 804 -12.05 -16.99 -4.83
C LEU A 804 -10.73 -17.44 -4.16
N PHE A 805 -10.66 -18.69 -3.66
CA PHE A 805 -9.45 -19.26 -3.07
C PHE A 805 -8.46 -19.83 -4.08
N ASP A 806 -8.83 -20.00 -5.35
CA ASP A 806 -7.89 -20.42 -6.41
C ASP A 806 -6.78 -19.39 -6.62
N TYR A 807 -7.11 -18.13 -6.30
CA TYR A 807 -6.23 -16.98 -6.38
C TYR A 807 -5.37 -16.81 -5.13
N TYR A 808 -5.39 -17.72 -4.15
CA TYR A 808 -4.52 -17.60 -2.97
C TYR A 808 -3.20 -18.31 -3.22
N GLN A 809 -2.09 -17.57 -3.11
CA GLN A 809 -0.74 -18.12 -3.24
C GLN A 809 -0.48 -19.21 -2.20
N GLN A 810 -1.18 -19.14 -1.07
CA GLN A 810 -1.17 -20.17 -0.04
C GLN A 810 -1.48 -21.58 -0.59
N ASN A 811 -2.35 -21.74 -1.59
CA ASN A 811 -2.63 -23.06 -2.17
C ASN A 811 -1.41 -23.60 -2.93
N GLN A 812 -0.64 -22.73 -3.59
CA GLN A 812 0.64 -23.11 -4.21
C GLN A 812 1.71 -23.42 -3.15
N LEU A 813 1.71 -22.74 -2.01
CA LEU A 813 2.61 -23.04 -0.88
C LEU A 813 2.27 -24.40 -0.26
N MET A 814 0.99 -24.70 -0.01
CA MET A 814 0.52 -26.00 0.49
C MET A 814 0.91 -27.16 -0.45
N ILE A 815 0.76 -26.99 -1.78
CA ILE A 815 1.23 -27.99 -2.76
C ILE A 815 2.75 -28.21 -2.65
N ARG A 816 3.55 -27.15 -2.47
CA ARG A 816 5.02 -27.25 -2.37
C ARG A 816 5.48 -27.86 -1.05
N GLU A 817 4.82 -27.56 0.05
CA GLU A 817 5.24 -27.96 1.40
C GLU A 817 4.68 -29.32 1.80
N PHE A 818 3.44 -29.65 1.39
CA PHE A 818 2.71 -30.85 1.80
C PHE A 818 2.30 -31.77 0.64
N GLY A 819 2.71 -31.47 -0.60
CA GLY A 819 2.32 -32.21 -1.80
C GLY A 819 0.82 -32.16 -2.14
N SER A 820 0.03 -31.35 -1.43
CA SER A 820 -1.44 -31.35 -1.49
C SER A 820 -2.03 -30.01 -1.04
N THR A 821 -3.31 -29.76 -1.35
CA THR A 821 -4.05 -28.54 -0.98
C THR A 821 -5.56 -28.83 -0.93
N PHE A 822 -6.35 -27.86 -0.49
CA PHE A 822 -7.81 -27.89 -0.60
C PHE A 822 -8.28 -28.13 -2.04
N VAL A 823 -9.26 -29.02 -2.21
CA VAL A 823 -9.92 -29.34 -3.48
C VAL A 823 -11.38 -28.83 -3.50
N PRO A 824 -11.90 -28.32 -4.64
CA PRO A 824 -13.27 -27.85 -4.70
C PRO A 824 -14.28 -28.98 -4.51
N SER A 825 -15.15 -28.82 -3.52
CA SER A 825 -16.14 -29.84 -3.16
C SER A 825 -17.59 -29.37 -3.31
N CYS A 826 -17.85 -28.08 -3.56
CA CYS A 826 -19.20 -27.54 -3.70
C CYS A 826 -19.41 -26.81 -5.04
N TYR A 827 -20.54 -27.11 -5.68
CA TYR A 827 -20.90 -26.68 -7.03
C TYR A 827 -22.40 -26.36 -7.09
N PHE A 828 -22.85 -25.61 -8.09
CA PHE A 828 -24.28 -25.54 -8.42
C PHE A 828 -24.53 -25.82 -9.90
N ALA A 829 -25.62 -26.52 -10.19
CA ALA A 829 -26.06 -26.89 -11.52
C ALA A 829 -27.23 -26.00 -11.97
N LEU A 830 -27.14 -25.46 -13.18
CA LEU A 830 -28.24 -24.74 -13.84
C LEU A 830 -28.75 -25.53 -15.05
N PRO A 831 -30.06 -25.54 -15.33
CA PRO A 831 -30.60 -26.15 -16.53
C PRO A 831 -30.47 -25.20 -17.73
N VAL A 832 -30.09 -25.75 -18.88
CA VAL A 832 -30.02 -25.03 -20.15
C VAL A 832 -31.43 -24.89 -20.74
N VAL A 833 -31.87 -23.65 -20.93
CA VAL A 833 -33.19 -23.33 -21.49
C VAL A 833 -33.15 -22.91 -22.96
N ARG A 834 -31.99 -22.45 -23.46
CA ARG A 834 -31.79 -22.09 -24.87
C ARG A 834 -30.36 -22.33 -25.31
N ILE A 835 -30.22 -22.71 -26.58
CA ILE A 835 -28.97 -22.75 -27.34
C ILE A 835 -29.23 -21.92 -28.60
N SER A 836 -28.31 -21.03 -28.99
CA SER A 836 -28.45 -20.27 -30.24
C SER A 836 -28.23 -21.15 -31.48
N ASP A 837 -28.86 -20.80 -32.61
CA ASP A 837 -28.73 -21.55 -33.87
C ASP A 837 -27.29 -21.63 -34.37
N ASP A 838 -26.49 -20.58 -34.15
CA ASP A 838 -25.06 -20.56 -34.45
C ASP A 838 -24.20 -21.39 -33.47
N ASN A 839 -24.83 -21.96 -32.44
CA ASN A 839 -24.25 -22.74 -31.35
C ASN A 839 -23.10 -22.01 -30.61
N LYS A 840 -23.12 -20.67 -30.55
CA LYS A 840 -22.13 -19.85 -29.81
C LYS A 840 -22.62 -19.44 -28.42
N TRP A 841 -23.92 -19.43 -28.17
CA TRP A 841 -24.53 -18.91 -26.95
C TRP A 841 -25.45 -19.93 -26.29
N ILE A 842 -25.38 -19.99 -24.97
CA ILE A 842 -26.16 -20.89 -24.11
C ILE A 842 -26.85 -20.03 -23.05
N THR A 843 -28.16 -20.14 -22.92
CA THR A 843 -28.92 -19.49 -21.85
C THR A 843 -29.29 -20.54 -20.81
N CYS A 844 -28.85 -20.33 -19.57
CA CYS A 844 -29.23 -21.12 -18.40
C CYS A 844 -30.39 -20.43 -17.66
N SER A 845 -31.26 -21.20 -17.00
CA SER A 845 -32.21 -20.64 -16.03
C SER A 845 -31.50 -20.36 -14.71
N GLY A 846 -31.75 -19.19 -14.12
CA GLY A 846 -31.08 -18.73 -12.90
C GLY A 846 -29.60 -18.38 -13.10
N GLY A 847 -28.84 -18.42 -12.00
CA GLY A 847 -27.38 -18.30 -12.00
C GLY A 847 -26.81 -17.04 -11.34
N GLY A 848 -27.63 -16.01 -11.10
CA GLY A 848 -27.28 -14.75 -10.41
C GLY A 848 -26.93 -14.87 -8.92
N TYR A 849 -26.28 -15.96 -8.51
CA TYR A 849 -25.79 -16.20 -7.15
C TYR A 849 -24.47 -15.46 -6.89
N ILE A 850 -24.51 -14.14 -7.08
CA ILE A 850 -23.38 -13.23 -6.89
C ILE A 850 -23.06 -13.13 -5.40
N ALA A 851 -21.78 -13.27 -5.05
CA ALA A 851 -21.33 -13.25 -3.66
C ALA A 851 -21.26 -11.83 -3.08
N SER A 852 -21.42 -11.73 -1.76
CA SER A 852 -21.45 -10.47 -1.02
C SER A 852 -20.11 -9.71 -1.03
N GLY A 853 -20.17 -8.39 -0.86
CA GLY A 853 -19.00 -7.50 -0.72
C GLY A 853 -18.92 -6.46 -1.83
N ARG A 854 -17.73 -5.87 -2.04
CA ARG A 854 -17.50 -4.94 -3.16
C ARG A 854 -17.78 -5.64 -4.49
N SER A 855 -18.67 -5.09 -5.29
CA SER A 855 -19.05 -5.61 -6.61
C SER A 855 -17.82 -5.72 -7.52
N GLY A 856 -17.69 -6.85 -8.21
CA GLY A 856 -16.55 -7.17 -9.08
C GLY A 856 -16.64 -8.56 -9.68
N TRP A 857 -15.83 -8.83 -10.71
CA TRP A 857 -15.76 -10.12 -11.40
C TRP A 857 -15.43 -11.30 -10.48
N ASP A 858 -14.69 -11.05 -9.40
CA ASP A 858 -14.33 -12.02 -8.37
C ASP A 858 -15.49 -12.41 -7.43
N LYS A 859 -16.67 -11.79 -7.61
CA LYS A 859 -17.92 -12.13 -6.91
C LYS A 859 -18.93 -12.89 -7.79
N LEU A 860 -18.72 -12.90 -9.10
CA LEU A 860 -19.55 -13.67 -10.02
C LEU A 860 -19.18 -15.16 -9.93
N PRO A 861 -20.14 -16.08 -9.99
CA PRO A 861 -19.86 -17.50 -10.11
C PRO A 861 -19.24 -17.82 -11.47
N ILE A 862 -18.39 -18.84 -11.55
CA ILE A 862 -17.72 -19.24 -12.80
C ILE A 862 -18.29 -20.56 -13.32
N PRO A 863 -18.65 -20.68 -14.61
CA PRO A 863 -18.98 -21.97 -15.22
C PRO A 863 -17.71 -22.84 -15.27
N VAL A 864 -17.82 -24.11 -14.88
CA VAL A 864 -16.69 -25.05 -14.82
C VAL A 864 -16.89 -26.32 -15.64
N TYR A 865 -18.14 -26.68 -15.95
CA TYR A 865 -18.44 -27.81 -16.83
C TYR A 865 -19.80 -27.60 -17.52
N PRO A 866 -19.94 -27.86 -18.84
CA PRO A 866 -18.89 -28.24 -19.79
C PRO A 866 -17.79 -27.18 -19.97
N LEU A 867 -16.61 -27.62 -20.45
CA LEU A 867 -15.42 -26.77 -20.51
C LEU A 867 -15.52 -25.67 -21.57
N GLY A 868 -14.79 -24.57 -21.39
CA GLY A 868 -14.74 -23.47 -22.37
C GLY A 868 -16.03 -22.62 -22.46
N LEU A 869 -16.94 -22.75 -21.50
CA LEU A 869 -18.01 -21.79 -21.27
C LEU A 869 -17.48 -20.57 -20.50
N THR A 870 -17.95 -19.37 -20.84
CA THR A 870 -17.69 -18.12 -20.09
C THR A 870 -18.96 -17.31 -19.94
N LEU A 871 -19.11 -16.53 -18.86
CA LEU A 871 -20.20 -15.56 -18.72
C LEU A 871 -20.17 -14.54 -19.87
N SER A 872 -21.34 -14.07 -20.30
CA SER A 872 -21.41 -12.89 -21.18
C SER A 872 -20.90 -11.64 -20.45
N VAL A 873 -20.07 -10.84 -21.13
CA VAL A 873 -19.51 -9.60 -20.55
C VAL A 873 -20.57 -8.52 -20.38
N SER A 874 -21.61 -8.51 -21.23
CA SER A 874 -22.70 -7.53 -21.21
C SER A 874 -23.74 -7.77 -20.11
N GLU A 875 -23.94 -9.03 -19.70
CA GLU A 875 -25.04 -9.45 -18.81
C GLU A 875 -24.56 -10.10 -17.51
N GLY A 876 -23.36 -10.67 -17.48
CA GLY A 876 -22.83 -11.37 -16.31
C GLY A 876 -23.66 -12.60 -15.92
N ALA A 877 -23.83 -12.80 -14.61
CA ALA A 877 -24.67 -13.85 -14.04
C ALA A 877 -26.03 -13.25 -13.63
N GLY A 878 -27.09 -13.57 -14.38
CA GLY A 878 -28.42 -12.99 -14.17
C GLY A 878 -29.30 -13.83 -13.26
N GLU A 879 -30.14 -13.16 -12.46
CA GLU A 879 -31.02 -13.82 -11.48
C GLU A 879 -32.06 -14.75 -12.12
N VAL A 880 -32.64 -14.35 -13.25
CA VAL A 880 -33.68 -15.12 -13.96
C VAL A 880 -33.06 -16.02 -15.04
N GLN A 881 -32.09 -15.50 -15.79
CA GLN A 881 -31.34 -16.23 -16.81
C GLN A 881 -29.88 -15.79 -16.82
N THR A 882 -28.97 -16.73 -17.06
CA THR A 882 -27.54 -16.46 -17.24
C THR A 882 -27.11 -16.82 -18.64
N LEU A 883 -26.63 -15.81 -19.40
CA LEU A 883 -26.13 -15.98 -20.75
C LEU A 883 -24.63 -16.34 -20.74
N LEU A 884 -24.30 -17.44 -21.41
CA LEU A 884 -22.94 -17.97 -21.55
C LEU A 884 -22.52 -17.96 -23.02
N LYS A 885 -21.24 -17.69 -23.25
CA LYS A 885 -20.57 -17.84 -24.53
C LYS A 885 -19.74 -19.13 -24.53
N ILE A 886 -19.75 -19.85 -25.64
CA ILE A 886 -18.87 -21.00 -25.88
C ILE A 886 -17.60 -20.52 -26.59
N HIS A 887 -16.43 -20.91 -26.07
CA HIS A 887 -15.15 -20.66 -26.73
C HIS A 887 -14.95 -21.60 -27.93
N SER A 888 -14.58 -21.05 -29.09
CA SER A 888 -14.53 -21.78 -30.37
C SER A 888 -13.70 -23.07 -30.32
N SER A 889 -12.58 -23.08 -29.59
CA SER A 889 -11.69 -24.25 -29.47
C SER A 889 -12.25 -25.43 -28.65
N ARG A 890 -13.41 -25.26 -27.98
CA ARG A 890 -14.12 -26.31 -27.23
C ARG A 890 -15.55 -26.50 -27.70
N LYS A 891 -15.92 -25.89 -28.83
CA LYS A 891 -17.31 -25.82 -29.29
C LYS A 891 -17.94 -27.20 -29.44
N ASP A 892 -17.33 -28.10 -30.22
CA ASP A 892 -17.95 -29.37 -30.56
C ASP A 892 -18.00 -30.34 -29.37
N GLU A 893 -16.95 -30.36 -28.54
CA GLU A 893 -16.87 -31.11 -27.27
C GLU A 893 -18.00 -30.69 -26.32
N SER A 894 -18.10 -29.40 -26.02
CA SER A 894 -19.10 -28.88 -25.08
C SER A 894 -20.51 -28.94 -25.67
N MET A 895 -20.69 -28.72 -26.97
CA MET A 895 -21.98 -28.87 -27.63
C MET A 895 -22.48 -30.32 -27.65
N LYS A 896 -21.60 -31.32 -27.73
CA LYS A 896 -21.97 -32.73 -27.57
C LYS A 896 -22.57 -32.97 -26.18
N ILE A 897 -21.86 -32.55 -25.14
CA ILE A 897 -22.30 -32.72 -23.74
C ILE A 897 -23.59 -31.93 -23.46
N LEU A 898 -23.69 -30.68 -23.91
CA LEU A 898 -24.88 -29.84 -23.71
C LEU A 898 -26.14 -30.38 -24.40
N LYS A 899 -25.99 -31.02 -25.57
CA LYS A 899 -27.12 -31.68 -26.27
C LYS A 899 -27.63 -32.92 -25.53
N GLN A 900 -26.75 -33.62 -24.82
CA GLN A 900 -27.10 -34.80 -24.02
C GLN A 900 -27.67 -34.39 -22.65
N ASN A 901 -26.89 -33.66 -21.86
CA ASN A 901 -27.13 -33.49 -20.43
C ASN A 901 -27.88 -32.20 -20.09
N LYS A 902 -27.87 -31.18 -20.98
CA LYS A 902 -28.57 -29.88 -20.82
C LYS A 902 -28.34 -29.17 -19.48
N ILE A 903 -27.18 -29.39 -18.86
CA ILE A 903 -26.80 -28.80 -17.56
C ILE A 903 -25.48 -28.05 -17.72
N VAL A 904 -25.35 -26.93 -17.00
CA VAL A 904 -24.06 -26.26 -16.77
C VAL A 904 -23.80 -26.17 -15.27
N TYR A 905 -22.62 -26.61 -14.86
CA TYR A 905 -22.13 -26.52 -13.49
C TYR A 905 -21.25 -25.30 -13.31
N PHE A 906 -21.41 -24.68 -12.15
CA PHE A 906 -20.68 -23.49 -11.72
C PHE A 906 -20.01 -23.72 -10.37
N ARG A 907 -18.88 -23.04 -10.16
CA ARG A 907 -18.34 -22.80 -8.81
C ARG A 907 -18.78 -21.43 -8.33
N HIS A 908 -19.09 -21.37 -7.04
CA HIS A 908 -19.51 -20.17 -6.32
C HIS A 908 -18.30 -19.40 -5.76
N ALA A 909 -18.43 -18.09 -5.60
CA ALA A 909 -17.32 -17.23 -5.16
C ALA A 909 -17.08 -17.27 -3.63
N LYS A 910 -18.09 -17.61 -2.83
CA LYS A 910 -18.00 -17.75 -1.36
C LYS A 910 -18.85 -18.92 -0.86
N GLY A 911 -18.38 -19.59 0.19
CA GLY A 911 -18.95 -20.84 0.76
C GLY A 911 -20.45 -20.81 1.05
N GLY A 912 -20.79 -20.48 2.30
CA GLY A 912 -22.16 -20.62 2.83
C GLY A 912 -23.21 -19.69 2.23
N GLU A 913 -22.88 -18.85 1.24
CA GLU A 913 -23.86 -17.91 0.64
C GLU A 913 -24.83 -18.62 -0.31
N LEU A 914 -24.47 -19.79 -0.86
CA LEU A 914 -25.44 -20.65 -1.58
C LEU A 914 -26.56 -21.15 -0.65
N ALA A 915 -26.27 -21.38 0.64
CA ALA A 915 -27.27 -21.85 1.60
C ALA A 915 -28.38 -20.81 1.90
N GLU A 916 -28.18 -19.55 1.52
CA GLU A 916 -29.21 -18.49 1.57
C GLU A 916 -30.13 -18.48 0.36
N ARG A 917 -29.77 -19.21 -0.71
CA ARG A 917 -30.52 -19.29 -1.97
C ARG A 917 -31.21 -20.64 -2.16
N PHE A 918 -30.67 -21.71 -1.56
CA PHE A 918 -31.17 -23.07 -1.68
C PHE A 918 -31.57 -23.64 -0.31
N ASN A 919 -32.69 -24.38 -0.26
CA ASN A 919 -33.17 -25.02 0.97
C ASN A 919 -32.43 -26.34 1.29
N SER A 920 -31.78 -26.94 0.30
CA SER A 920 -31.05 -28.20 0.46
C SER A 920 -29.89 -28.29 -0.53
N PHE A 921 -28.83 -28.99 -0.13
CA PHE A 921 -27.71 -29.39 -0.98
C PHE A 921 -27.77 -30.90 -1.21
N LEU A 922 -27.55 -31.34 -2.45
CA LEU A 922 -27.40 -32.74 -2.81
C LEU A 922 -26.01 -33.21 -2.38
N ILE A 923 -25.93 -34.17 -1.46
CA ILE A 923 -24.67 -34.77 -1.04
C ILE A 923 -24.35 -35.93 -1.97
N VAL A 924 -23.28 -35.81 -2.74
CA VAL A 924 -22.89 -36.77 -3.77
C VAL A 924 -21.66 -37.55 -3.29
N ASN A 925 -21.73 -38.87 -3.31
CA ASN A 925 -20.61 -39.76 -3.05
C ASN A 925 -20.48 -40.78 -4.17
N ASN A 926 -19.27 -40.93 -4.73
CA ASN A 926 -19.00 -41.81 -5.89
C ASN A 926 -20.04 -41.65 -7.01
N GLY A 927 -20.41 -40.40 -7.31
CA GLY A 927 -21.34 -40.08 -8.39
C GLY A 927 -22.85 -40.24 -8.08
N ARG A 928 -23.21 -40.71 -6.88
CA ARG A 928 -24.62 -40.89 -6.48
C ARG A 928 -25.02 -39.93 -5.39
N VAL A 929 -26.22 -39.37 -5.49
CA VAL A 929 -26.81 -38.58 -4.40
C VAL A 929 -27.17 -39.55 -3.27
N ILE A 930 -26.52 -39.39 -2.13
CA ILE A 930 -26.72 -40.25 -0.94
C ILE A 930 -27.54 -39.57 0.16
N GLU A 931 -27.70 -38.24 0.11
CA GLU A 931 -28.46 -37.44 1.08
C GLU A 931 -28.89 -36.10 0.46
N ILE A 932 -30.03 -35.56 0.89
CA ILE A 932 -30.53 -34.22 0.53
C ILE A 932 -30.46 -33.36 1.79
N ALA A 933 -29.26 -32.87 2.10
CA ALA A 933 -28.97 -32.18 3.35
C ALA A 933 -29.63 -30.79 3.38
N LYS A 934 -30.48 -30.53 4.37
CA LYS A 934 -31.08 -29.20 4.60
C LYS A 934 -30.02 -28.16 4.93
N THR A 935 -30.13 -26.99 4.30
CA THR A 935 -29.42 -25.76 4.68
C THR A 935 -30.12 -25.08 5.85
N TYR A 936 -29.52 -24.04 6.43
CA TYR A 936 -30.21 -23.17 7.41
C TYR A 936 -31.56 -22.66 6.86
N ARG A 937 -31.59 -22.20 5.61
CA ARG A 937 -32.83 -21.81 4.91
C ARG A 937 -33.84 -22.94 4.81
N GLY A 938 -33.39 -24.18 4.60
CA GLY A 938 -34.22 -25.39 4.63
C GLY A 938 -34.81 -25.76 6.00
N TYR A 939 -34.28 -25.20 7.09
CA TYR A 939 -34.89 -25.22 8.42
C TYR A 939 -35.74 -23.97 8.71
N GLY A 940 -35.99 -23.11 7.71
CA GLY A 940 -36.70 -21.85 7.88
C GLY A 940 -35.89 -20.79 8.64
N LYS A 941 -34.56 -20.92 8.68
CA LYS A 941 -33.67 -20.01 9.41
C LYS A 941 -32.94 -19.05 8.48
N CYS A 942 -32.95 -17.77 8.87
CA CYS A 942 -32.11 -16.70 8.36
C CYS A 942 -31.63 -15.91 9.58
N PHE A 943 -30.35 -15.57 9.61
CA PHE A 943 -29.70 -14.91 10.76
C PHE A 943 -29.02 -13.60 10.30
N PHE A 944 -29.74 -12.82 9.47
CA PHE A 944 -29.37 -11.55 8.86
C PHE A 944 -30.57 -10.60 8.85
#